data_AF-V6HFZ4-F1
#
_entry.id   AF-V6HFZ4-F1
#
_cell.length_a   1.000
_cell.length_b   1.000
_cell.length_c   1.000
_cell.angle_alpha   90.00
_cell.angle_beta   90.00
_cell.angle_gamma   90.00
#
_symmetry.space_group_name_H-M   'P 1'
#
loop_
_entity.id
_entity.type
_entity.pdbx_description
1 polymer ?
#
loop_
_entity_poly.entity_id
_entity_poly.type
_entity_poly.pdbx_seq_one_letter_code
_entity_poly.pdbx_strand_id
1 'polypeptide(L)'
;MDPWSLRLQGKAKKEIKTTESLSKTDLQKASDAYEKIKEILSESDTDQFIKLANRYYLEVADIKKGMWLPTAPERKHKEIPKSIAHEENQDISLFHKCNTKTGSKKKNLSSLVGNVLNVKFSQDAFQNFLILWTEKFDGRSSLNSLAKSIEEIRSIQNEFVVEYSILLKKIKKGEIDKKNDVYKVYQNTIKSSERLEQVLKERLGFQNVSKSYFNNPYSIAQLYNLISVDRSGFSKVCRSCQEENHWRSTLIDTDRGPQAQASKQVSDTGRPFDGQLAMLLDRIAFEIVKLKRIEIERLLSNKNSSKIEVVEIPLLIEENSFNFRYELAELKKLSKKKKDQLKKSVEEFDTKLNSKQERIKAASRELCPYTGKKISKGEIDHILPRSWTQKQFGTALNAEANLIYASREGNQSKGNREYGLNDLDEKYLNIIFGTKEVDSIQRNISDTIDRLDIERGTTRIVFDRLAPNERDCLRHALFIKSLRPKVFELLSGQLKARVNGTQLYLAKRIRSLLLKNQDFITKSLIIKVPSFSFYEPRTVDLPYMRKELAEKFPNLGKQNPQPTGSHIIDAAMVMAYAVETDSGNLSFGSKDKSEGFDSESLSRFLPSNIQFLSIKSKDKTDSKYPYKKPLFKDGVFGERFLPILIAEKGLRVGYTLENSLEVNSENPEEFFNVLKPYLLFKRKPIESNYQTLVAFAQKDKRGYIVLPVNKPKALESISQRKSDPHTSILKNILYTVSRESIPSLIFDKNTLIPEIKSNKVNWGDKLEKKFRIKIEIKLYGKKIADGFIRYPGKTEWEKLLLTEPLKGLVKNKTLTPKWFDSLENLAGLDDHFKDTSNPEAKHKRKSNHYALPVPKGPSGGFRIRRNSFDGYKVYQLYSVDGNSFHAFKIENGWTGKTLLLDIYQNSGNLHSLDYDYENTDISQTALFSKFYKIEFSKEETQKINSKGIKSLYVAPGSSSRQYIRVIFDKQTFSKFIKFQSKFWEFDLITPLPKDKAKDLIESILKIFPEDLRPKKPRNDIHIQNISHDSVQVEYIADGKTQGFGQYFINQN
;
A
#
# COMPACT_ATOMS: atom_id res chain seq x y z
N MET A 1 13.86 -43.70 2.84
CA MET A 1 14.25 -44.22 4.17
C MET A 1 13.05 -44.30 5.12
N ASP A 2 11.82 -44.43 4.62
CA ASP A 2 10.63 -44.54 5.48
C ASP A 2 10.21 -46.02 5.48
N PRO A 3 10.67 -46.84 6.45
CA PRO A 3 10.37 -48.29 6.48
C PRO A 3 8.88 -48.58 6.72
N TRP A 4 8.16 -47.58 7.25
CA TRP A 4 6.73 -47.63 7.54
C TRP A 4 5.88 -47.13 6.36
N SER A 5 6.52 -46.60 5.32
CA SER A 5 5.89 -46.12 4.09
C SER A 5 4.67 -45.22 4.33
N LEU A 6 4.63 -44.44 5.42
CA LEU A 6 3.41 -43.75 5.90
C LEU A 6 2.86 -42.77 4.86
N ARG A 7 3.73 -42.14 4.06
CA ARG A 7 3.30 -41.28 2.94
C ARG A 7 2.70 -42.06 1.77
N LEU A 8 3.14 -43.30 1.54
CA LEU A 8 2.62 -44.17 0.49
C LEU A 8 1.30 -44.81 0.91
N GLN A 9 1.12 -45.15 2.20
CA GLN A 9 -0.14 -45.67 2.75
C GLN A 9 -1.34 -44.78 2.42
N GLY A 10 -1.20 -43.47 2.63
CA GLY A 10 -2.24 -42.49 2.31
C GLY A 10 -2.55 -42.35 0.82
N LYS A 11 -1.55 -42.57 -0.04
CA LYS A 11 -1.72 -42.52 -1.50
C LYS A 11 -2.39 -43.79 -2.03
N ALA A 12 -1.97 -44.96 -1.54
CA ALA A 12 -2.52 -46.26 -1.92
C ALA A 12 -4.04 -46.33 -1.66
N LYS A 13 -4.52 -45.94 -0.47
CA LYS A 13 -5.97 -45.91 -0.14
C LYS A 13 -6.79 -44.96 -1.04
N LYS A 14 -6.20 -43.87 -1.56
CA LYS A 14 -6.91 -42.84 -2.35
C LYS A 14 -6.96 -43.18 -3.85
N GLU A 15 -5.92 -43.81 -4.37
CA GLU A 15 -5.74 -44.09 -5.81
C GLU A 15 -6.36 -45.42 -6.26
N ILE A 16 -6.61 -46.37 -5.35
CA ILE A 16 -7.36 -47.61 -5.63
C ILE A 16 -8.78 -47.33 -6.19
N LYS A 17 -9.34 -46.12 -5.96
CA LYS A 17 -10.64 -45.70 -6.51
C LYS A 17 -10.57 -44.94 -7.84
N THR A 18 -9.39 -44.48 -8.31
CA THR A 18 -9.28 -43.64 -9.53
C THR A 18 -7.91 -43.77 -10.23
N THR A 19 -7.74 -44.84 -11.03
CA THR A 19 -6.67 -45.10 -12.04
C THR A 19 -5.20 -45.18 -11.55
N GLU A 20 -4.41 -46.02 -12.24
CA GLU A 20 -3.04 -46.50 -11.96
C GLU A 20 -1.93 -45.41 -11.92
N SER A 21 -1.66 -44.79 -10.76
CA SER A 21 -0.51 -43.87 -10.57
C SER A 21 0.61 -44.38 -9.65
N LEU A 22 0.39 -45.45 -8.88
CA LEU A 22 1.43 -46.12 -8.08
C LEU A 22 1.95 -47.35 -8.82
N SER A 23 3.27 -47.56 -8.82
CA SER A 23 3.84 -48.80 -9.37
C SER A 23 3.38 -50.00 -8.54
N LYS A 24 3.31 -51.20 -9.15
CA LYS A 24 3.07 -52.46 -8.41
C LYS A 24 4.02 -52.59 -7.21
N THR A 25 5.25 -52.13 -7.37
CA THR A 25 6.29 -52.11 -6.34
C THR A 25 5.96 -51.16 -5.19
N ASP A 26 5.34 -50.00 -5.45
CA ASP A 26 4.94 -49.06 -4.41
C ASP A 26 3.69 -49.52 -3.65
N LEU A 27 2.75 -50.18 -4.35
CA LEU A 27 1.59 -50.82 -3.72
C LEU A 27 2.02 -51.97 -2.82
N GLN A 28 2.95 -52.82 -3.27
CA GLN A 28 3.51 -53.88 -2.45
C GLN A 28 4.21 -53.32 -1.22
N LYS A 29 5.05 -52.30 -1.37
CA LYS A 29 5.71 -51.64 -0.23
C LYS A 29 4.73 -51.02 0.77
N ALA A 30 3.61 -50.48 0.31
CA ALA A 30 2.55 -50.01 1.20
C ALA A 30 1.86 -51.19 1.90
N SER A 31 1.54 -52.27 1.19
CA SER A 31 0.96 -53.47 1.81
C SER A 31 1.88 -54.08 2.87
N ASP A 32 3.15 -54.31 2.54
CA ASP A 32 4.14 -54.89 3.46
C ASP A 32 4.34 -54.02 4.71
N ALA A 33 4.34 -52.69 4.52
CA ALA A 33 4.46 -51.77 5.64
C ALA A 33 3.18 -51.72 6.49
N TYR A 34 2.00 -51.95 5.91
CA TYR A 34 0.74 -52.01 6.65
C TYR A 34 0.74 -53.22 7.57
N GLU A 35 1.09 -54.40 7.05
CA GLU A 35 1.17 -55.64 7.83
C GLU A 35 2.20 -55.52 8.97
N LYS A 36 3.37 -54.93 8.71
CA LYS A 36 4.36 -54.65 9.77
C LYS A 36 3.84 -53.73 10.87
N ILE A 37 3.01 -52.75 10.53
CA ILE A 37 2.38 -51.88 11.54
C ILE A 37 1.31 -52.67 12.29
N LYS A 38 0.51 -53.49 11.58
CA LYS A 38 -0.54 -54.36 12.14
C LYS A 38 -0.01 -55.41 13.12
N GLU A 39 1.19 -55.92 12.89
CA GLU A 39 1.88 -56.84 13.82
C GLU A 39 2.24 -56.14 15.15
N ILE A 40 2.45 -54.82 15.14
CA ILE A 40 2.85 -54.03 16.32
C ILE A 40 1.65 -53.39 17.00
N LEU A 41 0.72 -52.86 16.20
CA LEU A 41 -0.50 -52.16 16.60
C LEU A 41 -1.66 -53.00 16.10
N SER A 42 -2.60 -53.38 16.97
CA SER A 42 -3.80 -54.12 16.56
C SER A 42 -4.46 -53.53 15.29
N GLU A 43 -5.25 -54.30 14.55
CA GLU A 43 -5.84 -53.84 13.29
C GLU A 43 -6.60 -52.51 13.42
N SER A 44 -7.38 -52.35 14.49
CA SER A 44 -8.10 -51.11 14.81
C SER A 44 -7.14 -49.93 15.04
N ASP A 45 -6.06 -50.14 15.79
CA ASP A 45 -5.09 -49.09 16.11
C ASP A 45 -4.25 -48.71 14.90
N THR A 46 -3.93 -49.68 14.04
CA THR A 46 -3.23 -49.45 12.76
C THR A 46 -4.04 -48.52 11.85
N ASP A 47 -5.34 -48.76 11.71
CA ASP A 47 -6.21 -47.92 10.89
C ASP A 47 -6.34 -46.50 11.45
N GLN A 48 -6.45 -46.35 12.78
CA GLN A 48 -6.46 -45.04 13.43
C GLN A 48 -5.13 -44.30 13.26
N PHE A 49 -4.00 -45.00 13.42
CA PHE A 49 -2.67 -44.45 13.24
C PHE A 49 -2.42 -43.96 11.81
N ILE A 50 -2.86 -44.72 10.81
CA ILE A 50 -2.78 -44.32 9.41
C ILE A 50 -3.69 -43.11 9.11
N LYS A 51 -4.90 -43.07 9.68
CA LYS A 51 -5.78 -41.88 9.58
C LYS A 51 -5.09 -40.63 10.16
N LEU A 52 -4.45 -40.75 11.32
CA LEU A 52 -3.68 -39.67 11.94
C LEU A 52 -2.49 -39.24 11.07
N ALA A 53 -1.70 -40.18 10.56
CA ALA A 53 -0.55 -39.90 9.69
C ALA A 53 -0.98 -39.18 8.40
N ASN A 54 -2.11 -39.59 7.81
CA ASN A 54 -2.67 -38.93 6.63
C ASN A 54 -3.08 -37.48 6.94
N ARG A 55 -3.77 -37.24 8.05
CA ARG A 55 -4.12 -35.88 8.50
C ARG A 55 -2.86 -35.03 8.73
N TYR A 56 -1.83 -35.59 9.37
CA TYR A 56 -0.55 -34.92 9.58
C TYR A 56 0.07 -34.46 8.25
N TYR A 57 0.16 -35.34 7.25
CA TYR A 57 0.77 -34.98 5.97
C TYR A 57 -0.08 -34.02 5.13
N LEU A 58 -1.41 -34.07 5.26
CA LEU A 58 -2.31 -33.08 4.67
C LEU A 58 -2.07 -31.69 5.27
N GLU A 59 -2.06 -31.57 6.60
CA GLU A 59 -1.78 -30.29 7.27
C GLU A 59 -0.35 -29.78 6.99
N VAL A 60 0.65 -30.66 6.91
CA VAL A 60 2.02 -30.30 6.47
C VAL A 60 2.02 -29.69 5.07
N ALA A 61 1.23 -30.24 4.14
CA ALA A 61 1.11 -29.70 2.79
C ALA A 61 0.48 -28.31 2.82
N ASP A 62 -0.55 -28.10 3.64
CA ASP A 62 -1.19 -26.80 3.82
C ASP A 62 -0.25 -25.77 4.45
N ILE A 63 0.54 -26.13 5.47
CA ILE A 63 1.55 -25.25 6.06
C ILE A 63 2.60 -24.84 5.02
N LYS A 64 3.08 -25.80 4.22
CA LYS A 64 4.06 -25.52 3.15
C LYS A 64 3.51 -24.61 2.06
N LYS A 65 2.21 -24.71 1.77
CA LYS A 65 1.48 -23.79 0.88
C LYS A 65 1.12 -22.45 1.55
N GLY A 66 1.35 -22.34 2.86
CA GLY A 66 0.97 -21.18 3.67
C GLY A 66 -0.55 -21.06 3.90
N MET A 67 -1.34 -22.10 3.59
CA MET A 67 -2.80 -22.12 3.73
C MET A 67 -3.24 -22.52 5.13
N TRP A 68 -2.31 -22.94 5.99
CA TRP A 68 -2.59 -23.32 7.36
C TRP A 68 -3.00 -22.12 8.23
N LEU A 69 -4.01 -22.32 9.08
CA LEU A 69 -4.42 -21.37 10.10
C LEU A 69 -4.33 -22.03 11.48
N PRO A 70 -3.72 -21.36 12.47
CA PRO A 70 -3.80 -21.84 13.84
C PRO A 70 -5.24 -21.76 14.33
N THR A 71 -5.69 -22.79 15.06
CA THR A 71 -6.91 -22.73 15.88
C THR A 71 -6.80 -21.51 16.80
N ALA A 72 -7.87 -20.71 16.89
CA ALA A 72 -7.84 -19.40 17.54
C ALA A 72 -7.27 -19.51 18.98
N PRO A 73 -6.19 -18.78 19.32
CA PRO A 73 -5.51 -18.89 20.62
C PRO A 73 -6.36 -18.44 21.82
N GLU A 74 -7.55 -17.88 21.59
CA GLU A 74 -8.47 -17.44 22.65
C GLU A 74 -9.30 -18.61 23.23
N ARG A 75 -9.37 -19.76 22.55
CA ARG A 75 -9.92 -20.98 23.14
C ARG A 75 -8.79 -21.74 23.82
N LYS A 76 -8.44 -21.34 25.05
CA LYS A 76 -7.65 -22.20 25.95
C LYS A 76 -8.31 -23.58 25.97
N HIS A 77 -7.52 -24.64 25.87
CA HIS A 77 -7.94 -26.05 25.89
C HIS A 77 -8.88 -26.48 27.06
N LYS A 78 -9.25 -25.58 27.98
CA LYS A 78 -10.09 -25.86 29.15
C LYS A 78 -11.61 -25.68 28.90
N GLU A 79 -12.04 -25.06 27.81
CA GLU A 79 -13.47 -24.82 27.52
C GLU A 79 -13.84 -25.21 26.08
N ILE A 80 -13.56 -26.46 25.70
CA ILE A 80 -14.29 -27.07 24.59
C ILE A 80 -15.45 -27.82 25.24
N PRO A 81 -16.71 -27.36 25.12
CA PRO A 81 -17.84 -28.14 25.62
C PRO A 81 -17.79 -29.53 24.98
N LYS A 82 -17.93 -30.58 25.80
CA LYS A 82 -17.85 -31.99 25.38
C LYS A 82 -18.78 -32.32 24.21
N SER A 83 -19.79 -31.50 23.93
CA SER A 83 -20.70 -31.60 22.79
C SER A 83 -20.08 -31.30 21.41
N ILE A 84 -18.82 -30.86 21.33
CA ILE A 84 -18.12 -30.58 20.04
C ILE A 84 -17.10 -31.70 19.70
N ALA A 85 -16.95 -32.71 20.57
CA ALA A 85 -15.99 -33.79 20.42
C ALA A 85 -16.64 -35.10 19.95
N HIS A 86 -17.29 -35.09 18.79
CA HIS A 86 -17.68 -36.31 18.10
C HIS A 86 -17.08 -36.35 16.68
N GLU A 87 -16.13 -37.29 16.54
CA GLU A 87 -15.58 -38.02 15.38
C GLU A 87 -15.37 -37.41 13.99
N GLU A 88 -15.84 -36.20 13.65
CA GLU A 88 -15.65 -35.65 12.29
C GLU A 88 -15.20 -34.18 12.22
N ASN A 89 -14.84 -33.56 13.35
CA ASN A 89 -14.36 -32.17 13.34
C ASN A 89 -12.94 -32.04 12.77
N GLN A 90 -12.87 -31.78 11.46
CA GLN A 90 -11.70 -31.34 10.71
C GLN A 90 -11.15 -29.96 11.17
N ASP A 91 -11.83 -29.29 12.12
CA ASP A 91 -11.56 -27.90 12.51
C ASP A 91 -10.48 -27.69 13.59
N ILE A 92 -9.96 -28.77 14.22
CA ILE A 92 -8.86 -28.66 15.19
C ILE A 92 -7.53 -29.02 14.50
N SER A 93 -6.61 -28.06 14.37
CA SER A 93 -5.30 -28.36 13.77
C SER A 93 -4.45 -29.30 14.65
N LEU A 94 -3.73 -30.25 14.02
CA LEU A 94 -2.69 -31.05 14.66
C LEU A 94 -1.44 -30.23 15.03
N PHE A 95 -1.25 -29.07 14.39
CA PHE A 95 -0.08 -28.22 14.57
C PHE A 95 -0.38 -27.00 15.43
N HIS A 96 0.66 -26.46 16.06
CA HIS A 96 0.62 -25.14 16.69
C HIS A 96 1.93 -24.40 16.42
N LYS A 97 1.89 -23.06 16.53
CA LYS A 97 3.10 -22.25 16.42
C LYS A 97 3.93 -22.39 17.69
N CYS A 98 5.22 -22.70 17.55
CA CYS A 98 6.17 -22.76 18.66
C CYS A 98 6.17 -21.48 19.51
N ASN A 99 6.07 -20.29 18.89
CA ASN A 99 5.98 -18.97 19.54
C ASN A 99 7.05 -18.64 20.59
N THR A 100 8.08 -19.47 20.74
CA THR A 100 9.23 -19.19 21.59
C THR A 100 10.08 -18.09 20.95
N LYS A 101 10.48 -17.10 21.77
CA LYS A 101 11.35 -16.00 21.33
C LYS A 101 12.67 -16.54 20.78
N THR A 102 13.09 -15.99 19.65
CA THR A 102 14.35 -16.35 19.01
C THR A 102 15.52 -15.61 19.65
N GLY A 103 16.67 -16.28 19.83
CA GLY A 103 17.89 -15.64 20.31
C GLY A 103 18.48 -14.65 19.30
N SER A 104 19.28 -13.69 19.77
CA SER A 104 20.03 -12.81 18.87
C SER A 104 21.05 -13.62 18.07
N LYS A 105 21.35 -13.19 16.83
CA LYS A 105 22.37 -13.87 16.01
C LYS A 105 23.74 -13.91 16.70
N LYS A 106 24.06 -12.88 17.49
CA LYS A 106 25.29 -12.81 18.29
C LYS A 106 25.38 -13.93 19.33
N LYS A 107 24.29 -14.23 20.05
CA LYS A 107 24.26 -15.29 21.07
C LYS A 107 24.30 -16.70 20.46
N ASN A 108 23.83 -16.85 19.21
CA ASN A 108 23.75 -18.14 18.52
C ASN A 108 24.85 -18.35 17.48
N LEU A 109 25.92 -17.54 17.51
CA LEU A 109 26.91 -17.49 16.46
C LEU A 109 27.62 -18.83 16.23
N SER A 110 28.06 -19.48 17.31
CA SER A 110 28.73 -20.79 17.23
C SER A 110 27.87 -21.83 16.52
N SER A 111 26.58 -21.89 16.85
CA SER A 111 25.63 -22.78 16.18
C SER A 111 25.38 -22.37 14.73
N LEU A 112 25.32 -21.08 14.41
CA LEU A 112 25.11 -20.61 13.03
C LEU A 112 26.30 -20.94 12.13
N VAL A 113 27.53 -20.73 12.62
CA VAL A 113 28.77 -21.09 11.91
C VAL A 113 28.90 -22.60 11.80
N GLY A 114 28.64 -23.33 12.89
CA GLY A 114 28.63 -24.79 12.92
C GLY A 114 27.66 -25.41 11.90
N ASN A 115 26.48 -24.80 11.71
CA ASN A 115 25.53 -25.25 10.69
C ASN A 115 26.03 -25.09 9.24
N VAL A 116 26.87 -24.09 8.95
CA VAL A 116 27.45 -23.91 7.60
C VAL A 116 28.57 -24.91 7.36
N LEU A 117 29.36 -25.21 8.39
CA LEU A 117 30.48 -26.13 8.33
C LEU A 117 30.10 -27.60 8.60
N ASN A 118 28.83 -27.85 8.98
CA ASN A 118 28.32 -29.12 9.45
C ASN A 118 29.11 -29.70 10.64
N VAL A 119 29.43 -28.86 11.63
CA VAL A 119 30.12 -29.25 12.87
C VAL A 119 29.41 -28.66 14.10
N LYS A 120 29.57 -29.31 15.25
CA LYS A 120 29.06 -28.80 16.54
C LYS A 120 30.22 -28.27 17.37
N PHE A 121 30.34 -26.95 17.44
CA PHE A 121 31.40 -26.31 18.25
C PHE A 121 31.10 -26.37 19.75
N SER A 122 32.14 -26.68 20.54
CA SER A 122 32.20 -26.26 21.95
C SER A 122 32.52 -24.76 22.04
N GLN A 123 32.37 -24.18 23.24
CA GLN A 123 32.68 -22.76 23.45
C GLN A 123 34.15 -22.46 23.10
N ASP A 124 35.08 -23.29 23.57
CA ASP A 124 36.53 -23.09 23.39
C ASP A 124 36.95 -23.34 21.93
N ALA A 125 36.45 -24.42 21.31
CA ALA A 125 36.72 -24.71 19.91
C ALA A 125 36.23 -23.57 19.00
N PHE A 126 35.12 -22.93 19.36
CA PHE A 126 34.61 -21.79 18.59
C PHE A 126 35.49 -20.54 18.74
N GLN A 127 35.98 -20.23 19.94
CA GLN A 127 36.91 -19.11 20.13
C GLN A 127 38.21 -19.33 19.36
N ASN A 128 38.76 -20.54 19.42
CA ASN A 128 39.94 -20.93 18.64
C ASN A 128 39.69 -20.80 17.14
N PHE A 129 38.52 -21.25 16.66
CA PHE A 129 38.13 -21.08 15.26
C PHE A 129 38.10 -19.59 14.83
N LEU A 130 37.60 -18.68 15.68
CA LEU A 130 37.58 -17.25 15.36
C LEU A 130 38.99 -16.63 15.25
N ILE A 131 39.95 -17.11 16.05
CA ILE A 131 41.35 -16.72 15.93
C ILE A 131 41.90 -17.20 14.58
N LEU A 132 41.74 -18.49 14.27
CA LEU A 132 42.20 -19.14 13.03
C LEU A 132 41.54 -18.53 11.78
N TRP A 133 40.31 -18.02 11.89
CA TRP A 133 39.61 -17.30 10.82
C TRP A 133 40.36 -16.04 10.36
N THR A 134 41.10 -15.40 11.26
CA THR A 134 41.86 -14.17 10.98
C THR A 134 43.35 -14.41 10.79
N GLU A 135 43.85 -15.61 11.14
CA GLU A 135 45.24 -16.03 10.95
C GLU A 135 45.63 -16.00 9.46
N LYS A 136 46.80 -15.47 9.16
CA LYS A 136 47.37 -15.44 7.81
C LYS A 136 47.96 -16.80 7.47
N PHE A 137 47.66 -17.32 6.28
CA PHE A 137 48.14 -18.64 5.85
C PHE A 137 48.56 -18.70 4.37
N ASP A 138 48.16 -17.72 3.55
CA ASP A 138 48.54 -17.61 2.13
C ASP A 138 49.14 -16.22 1.89
N GLY A 139 50.43 -16.08 2.22
CA GLY A 139 51.11 -14.78 2.25
C GLY A 139 50.47 -13.81 3.24
N ARG A 140 49.87 -12.71 2.73
CA ARG A 140 49.15 -11.71 3.56
C ARG A 140 47.68 -12.05 3.76
N SER A 141 47.17 -13.12 3.15
CA SER A 141 45.76 -13.50 3.17
C SER A 141 45.39 -14.43 4.33
N SER A 142 44.24 -14.16 4.94
CA SER A 142 43.53 -14.99 5.92
C SER A 142 42.17 -15.46 5.36
N LEU A 143 41.54 -16.43 6.02
CA LEU A 143 40.19 -16.90 5.65
C LEU A 143 39.19 -15.74 5.58
N ASN A 144 39.27 -14.82 6.54
CA ASN A 144 38.48 -13.59 6.54
C ASN A 144 38.69 -12.75 5.27
N SER A 145 39.93 -12.51 4.85
CA SER A 145 40.23 -11.68 3.68
C SER A 145 39.81 -12.33 2.35
N LEU A 146 39.97 -13.66 2.23
CA LEU A 146 39.54 -14.41 1.06
C LEU A 146 38.01 -14.44 0.96
N ALA A 147 37.33 -14.69 2.09
CA ALA A 147 35.88 -14.72 2.16
C ALA A 147 35.26 -13.33 1.90
N LYS A 148 35.90 -12.25 2.38
CA LYS A 148 35.55 -10.87 2.03
C LYS A 148 35.61 -10.65 0.52
N SER A 149 36.72 -11.03 -0.12
CA SER A 149 36.90 -10.87 -1.57
C SER A 149 35.85 -11.65 -2.36
N ILE A 150 35.43 -12.83 -1.89
CA ILE A 150 34.35 -13.61 -2.50
C ILE A 150 33.03 -12.85 -2.41
N GLU A 151 32.68 -12.32 -1.24
CA GLU A 151 31.40 -11.62 -1.03
C GLU A 151 31.30 -10.29 -1.79
N GLU A 152 32.40 -9.52 -1.86
CA GLU A 152 32.44 -8.26 -2.61
C GLU A 152 32.13 -8.48 -4.10
N ILE A 153 32.73 -9.49 -4.73
CA ILE A 153 32.47 -9.81 -6.14
C ILE A 153 31.06 -10.41 -6.32
N ARG A 154 30.67 -11.34 -5.45
CA ARG A 154 29.37 -12.04 -5.52
C ARG A 154 28.18 -11.09 -5.37
N SER A 155 28.29 -10.09 -4.50
CA SER A 155 27.19 -9.17 -4.17
C SER A 155 26.87 -8.15 -5.26
N ILE A 156 27.84 -7.83 -6.12
CA ILE A 156 27.68 -6.86 -7.23
C ILE A 156 26.97 -7.50 -8.44
N GLN A 157 27.14 -8.81 -8.65
CA GLN A 157 26.62 -9.50 -9.81
C GLN A 157 25.18 -9.99 -9.63
N ASN A 158 24.26 -9.53 -10.49
CA ASN A 158 22.85 -9.90 -10.44
C ASN A 158 22.59 -11.39 -10.75
N GLU A 159 23.45 -12.03 -11.54
CA GLU A 159 23.29 -13.43 -11.98
C GLU A 159 24.52 -14.31 -11.65
N PHE A 160 25.23 -14.00 -10.56
CA PHE A 160 26.45 -14.69 -10.13
C PHE A 160 26.38 -16.23 -10.22
N VAL A 161 25.26 -16.85 -9.81
CA VAL A 161 25.06 -18.32 -9.87
C VAL A 161 25.35 -18.87 -11.26
N VAL A 162 24.91 -18.14 -12.28
CA VAL A 162 24.95 -18.53 -13.68
C VAL A 162 26.35 -18.31 -14.20
N GLU A 163 26.91 -17.13 -13.98
CA GLU A 163 28.28 -16.80 -14.39
C GLU A 163 29.28 -17.78 -13.78
N TYR A 164 29.11 -18.12 -12.51
CA TYR A 164 29.90 -19.13 -11.82
C TYR A 164 29.72 -20.53 -12.43
N SER A 165 28.49 -20.92 -12.79
CA SER A 165 28.23 -22.20 -13.45
C SER A 165 28.86 -22.28 -14.84
N ILE A 166 28.81 -21.20 -15.62
CA ILE A 166 29.45 -21.11 -16.95
C ILE A 166 30.97 -21.23 -16.80
N LEU A 167 31.55 -20.53 -15.81
CA LEU A 167 32.97 -20.63 -15.52
C LEU A 167 33.38 -22.07 -15.20
N LEU A 168 32.63 -22.79 -14.36
CA LEU A 168 32.93 -24.19 -14.04
C LEU A 168 32.94 -25.08 -15.30
N LYS A 169 32.03 -24.83 -16.26
CA LYS A 169 32.03 -25.53 -17.55
C LYS A 169 33.26 -25.19 -18.39
N LYS A 170 33.62 -23.91 -18.46
CA LYS A 170 34.82 -23.45 -19.18
C LYS A 170 36.11 -24.04 -18.59
N ILE A 171 36.21 -24.13 -17.27
CA ILE A 171 37.33 -24.78 -16.57
C ILE A 171 37.45 -26.24 -16.98
N LYS A 172 36.33 -26.99 -17.01
CA LYS A 172 36.33 -28.40 -17.47
C LYS A 172 36.79 -28.57 -18.93
N LYS A 173 36.55 -27.56 -19.77
CA LYS A 173 36.97 -27.53 -21.19
C LYS A 173 38.38 -26.95 -21.41
N GLY A 174 39.05 -26.45 -20.38
CA GLY A 174 40.34 -25.76 -20.49
C GLY A 174 40.26 -24.31 -21.02
N GLU A 175 39.07 -23.75 -21.21
CA GLU A 175 38.82 -22.44 -21.82
C GLU A 175 38.80 -21.30 -20.76
N ILE A 176 39.88 -21.15 -20.00
CA ILE A 176 39.90 -20.28 -18.80
C ILE A 176 40.40 -18.86 -19.13
N ASP A 177 39.55 -17.86 -18.87
CA ASP A 177 40.00 -16.46 -18.75
C ASP A 177 40.44 -16.15 -17.31
N LYS A 178 41.76 -16.11 -17.10
CA LYS A 178 42.36 -15.86 -15.78
C LYS A 178 42.18 -14.42 -15.28
N LYS A 179 41.76 -13.47 -16.13
CA LYS A 179 41.50 -12.08 -15.74
C LYS A 179 40.08 -11.86 -15.22
N ASN A 180 39.22 -12.86 -15.30
CA ASN A 180 37.82 -12.76 -14.90
C ASN A 180 37.66 -12.71 -13.36
N ASP A 181 36.88 -11.75 -12.84
CA ASP A 181 36.62 -11.62 -11.40
C ASP A 181 35.95 -12.87 -10.79
N VAL A 182 35.09 -13.56 -11.54
CA VAL A 182 34.46 -14.82 -11.11
C VAL A 182 35.49 -15.95 -11.02
N TYR A 183 36.55 -15.92 -11.84
CA TYR A 183 37.67 -16.86 -11.73
C TYR A 183 38.47 -16.65 -10.44
N LYS A 184 38.68 -15.40 -10.05
CA LYS A 184 39.26 -15.06 -8.73
C LYS A 184 38.39 -15.59 -7.58
N VAL A 185 37.06 -15.53 -7.69
CA VAL A 185 36.14 -16.13 -6.71
C VAL A 185 36.31 -17.66 -6.62
N TYR A 186 36.42 -18.34 -7.75
CA TYR A 186 36.68 -19.79 -7.80
C TYR A 186 38.00 -20.14 -7.10
N GLN A 187 39.10 -19.44 -7.41
CA GLN A 187 40.40 -19.66 -6.76
C GLN A 187 40.34 -19.44 -5.25
N ASN A 188 39.74 -18.33 -4.81
CA ASN A 188 39.59 -18.01 -3.39
C ASN A 188 38.69 -19.04 -2.67
N THR A 189 37.69 -19.58 -3.37
CA THR A 189 36.82 -20.63 -2.83
C THR A 189 37.64 -21.89 -2.53
N ILE A 190 38.40 -22.40 -3.50
CA ILE A 190 39.24 -23.60 -3.33
C ILE A 190 40.20 -23.42 -2.16
N LYS A 191 40.99 -22.33 -2.16
CA LYS A 191 41.95 -22.02 -1.10
C LYS A 191 41.30 -21.95 0.28
N SER A 192 40.15 -21.28 0.37
CA SER A 192 39.44 -21.14 1.64
C SER A 192 38.89 -22.47 2.13
N SER A 193 38.36 -23.30 1.23
CA SER A 193 37.83 -24.61 1.58
C SER A 193 38.92 -25.59 2.00
N GLU A 194 40.09 -25.58 1.36
CA GLU A 194 41.24 -26.40 1.79
C GLU A 194 41.70 -25.99 3.19
N ARG A 195 41.86 -24.70 3.42
CA ARG A 195 42.25 -24.21 4.75
C ARG A 195 41.19 -24.48 5.81
N LEU A 196 39.90 -24.36 5.49
CA LEU A 196 38.82 -24.68 6.43
C LEU A 196 38.82 -26.16 6.81
N GLU A 197 39.01 -27.05 5.85
CA GLU A 197 39.10 -28.50 6.12
C GLU A 197 40.30 -28.80 7.02
N GLN A 198 41.47 -28.23 6.70
CA GLN A 198 42.67 -28.35 7.51
C GLN A 198 42.45 -27.86 8.95
N VAL A 199 41.89 -26.65 9.12
CA VAL A 199 41.61 -26.07 10.43
C VAL A 199 40.65 -26.96 11.23
N LEU A 200 39.59 -27.48 10.60
CA LEU A 200 38.60 -28.28 11.31
C LEU A 200 39.15 -29.66 11.71
N LYS A 201 39.88 -30.35 10.84
CA LYS A 201 40.43 -31.69 11.11
C LYS A 201 41.67 -31.63 12.00
N GLU A 202 42.69 -30.92 11.57
CA GLU A 202 44.03 -30.97 12.18
C GLU A 202 44.16 -30.06 13.40
N ARG A 203 43.52 -28.89 13.39
CA ARG A 203 43.69 -27.87 14.45
C ARG A 203 42.59 -27.90 15.50
N LEU A 204 41.39 -28.37 15.14
CA LEU A 204 40.22 -28.42 16.03
C LEU A 204 39.72 -29.85 16.32
N GLY A 205 40.27 -30.88 15.67
CA GLY A 205 40.04 -32.29 16.02
C GLY A 205 38.69 -32.88 15.57
N PHE A 206 38.00 -32.27 14.60
CA PHE A 206 36.75 -32.83 14.08
C PHE A 206 37.02 -34.02 13.13
N GLN A 207 36.46 -35.18 13.44
CA GLN A 207 36.70 -36.43 12.71
C GLN A 207 35.92 -36.53 11.38
N ASN A 208 34.67 -36.04 11.35
CA ASN A 208 33.75 -36.21 10.21
C ASN A 208 33.54 -34.91 9.42
N VAL A 209 34.62 -34.28 8.97
CA VAL A 209 34.56 -33.04 8.19
C VAL A 209 34.51 -33.37 6.70
N SER A 210 33.45 -32.92 6.02
CA SER A 210 33.33 -33.02 4.56
C SER A 210 33.47 -31.64 3.92
N LYS A 211 34.47 -31.49 3.03
CA LYS A 211 34.70 -30.26 2.25
C LYS A 211 33.46 -29.89 1.41
N SER A 212 32.61 -30.84 1.04
CA SER A 212 31.41 -30.63 0.21
C SER A 212 30.42 -29.58 0.77
N TYR A 213 30.36 -29.38 2.09
CA TYR A 213 29.44 -28.40 2.71
C TYR A 213 29.86 -26.95 2.48
N PHE A 214 31.16 -26.69 2.34
CA PHE A 214 31.71 -25.34 2.26
C PHE A 214 32.63 -25.12 1.05
N ASN A 215 32.76 -26.10 0.15
CA ASN A 215 33.43 -25.95 -1.15
C ASN A 215 32.59 -25.21 -2.19
N ASN A 216 32.04 -24.07 -1.78
CA ASN A 216 31.27 -23.22 -2.66
C ASN A 216 31.33 -21.76 -2.17
N PRO A 217 31.24 -20.79 -3.08
CA PRO A 217 31.38 -19.37 -2.73
C PRO A 217 30.26 -18.88 -1.80
N TYR A 218 29.08 -19.50 -1.79
CA TYR A 218 27.96 -19.08 -0.96
C TYR A 218 28.17 -19.41 0.52
N SER A 219 28.62 -20.63 0.83
CA SER A 219 28.93 -21.03 2.21
C SER A 219 30.03 -20.15 2.78
N ILE A 220 31.10 -19.89 2.02
CA ILE A 220 32.21 -19.03 2.47
C ILE A 220 31.77 -17.57 2.66
N ALA A 221 31.00 -17.03 1.71
CA ALA A 221 30.39 -15.71 1.84
C ALA A 221 29.45 -15.63 3.06
N GLN A 222 28.69 -16.69 3.32
CA GLN A 222 27.83 -16.78 4.50
C GLN A 222 28.65 -16.77 5.80
N LEU A 223 29.80 -17.47 5.84
CA LEU A 223 30.71 -17.43 6.98
C LEU A 223 31.26 -16.01 7.20
N TYR A 224 31.67 -15.30 6.14
CA TYR A 224 32.10 -13.91 6.25
C TYR A 224 31.01 -13.00 6.83
N ASN A 225 29.80 -13.08 6.29
CA ASN A 225 28.65 -12.30 6.78
C ASN A 225 28.26 -12.68 8.22
N LEU A 226 28.45 -13.94 8.61
CA LEU A 226 28.20 -14.39 9.98
C LEU A 226 29.32 -13.95 10.92
N ILE A 227 30.59 -13.97 10.53
CA ILE A 227 31.72 -13.81 11.47
C ILE A 227 32.16 -12.35 11.55
N SER A 228 32.26 -11.68 10.40
CA SER A 228 33.06 -10.47 10.20
C SER A 228 32.26 -9.19 9.90
N VAL A 229 30.95 -9.29 9.69
CA VAL A 229 30.04 -8.16 9.43
C VAL A 229 29.13 -7.92 10.64
N ASP A 230 28.58 -6.72 10.82
CA ASP A 230 27.63 -6.44 11.90
C ASP A 230 26.36 -7.32 11.79
N ARG A 231 26.03 -8.01 12.88
CA ARG A 231 25.02 -9.08 12.97
C ARG A 231 23.77 -8.64 13.72
N SER A 232 23.30 -7.43 13.48
CA SER A 232 22.05 -6.98 14.10
C SER A 232 20.88 -7.94 13.75
N GLY A 233 19.97 -8.12 14.72
CA GLY A 233 18.76 -8.94 14.58
C GLY A 233 18.81 -10.33 15.22
N PHE A 234 17.75 -11.10 14.96
CA PHE A 234 17.46 -12.38 15.61
C PHE A 234 17.53 -13.55 14.64
N SER A 235 17.78 -14.76 15.16
CA SER A 235 17.59 -16.00 14.41
C SER A 235 16.13 -16.14 13.95
N LYS A 236 15.88 -16.86 12.85
CA LYS A 236 14.50 -17.09 12.35
C LYS A 236 13.70 -18.11 13.18
N VAL A 237 14.40 -18.99 13.88
CA VAL A 237 13.83 -20.08 14.70
C VAL A 237 14.39 -19.99 16.11
N CYS A 238 13.65 -20.52 17.09
CA CYS A 238 14.13 -20.60 18.47
C CYS A 238 15.26 -21.64 18.58
N ARG A 239 15.97 -21.66 19.71
CA ARG A 239 17.13 -22.54 19.93
C ARG A 239 16.76 -24.02 19.77
N SER A 240 15.68 -24.47 20.39
CA SER A 240 15.23 -25.88 20.32
C SER A 240 14.89 -26.30 18.89
N CYS A 241 14.13 -25.47 18.16
CA CYS A 241 13.86 -25.72 16.74
C CYS A 241 15.15 -25.70 15.90
N GLN A 242 16.14 -24.88 16.25
CA GLN A 242 17.43 -24.85 15.54
C GLN A 242 18.22 -26.16 15.75
N GLU A 243 18.26 -26.67 16.99
CA GLU A 243 18.94 -27.93 17.33
C GLU A 243 18.25 -29.14 16.67
N GLU A 244 16.92 -29.20 16.67
CA GLU A 244 16.19 -30.26 15.97
C GLU A 244 16.39 -30.18 14.45
N ASN A 245 16.34 -28.99 13.86
CA ASN A 245 16.60 -28.82 12.43
C ASN A 245 18.05 -29.17 12.04
N HIS A 246 19.01 -28.99 12.94
CA HIS A 246 20.38 -29.44 12.76
C HIS A 246 20.43 -30.97 12.67
N TRP A 247 19.86 -31.67 13.67
CA TRP A 247 19.75 -33.13 13.66
C TRP A 247 19.06 -33.66 12.39
N ARG A 248 17.89 -33.11 12.03
CA ARG A 248 17.17 -33.47 10.80
C ARG A 248 18.03 -33.33 9.53
N SER A 249 18.94 -32.35 9.51
CA SER A 249 19.79 -32.05 8.35
C SER A 249 21.10 -32.82 8.33
N THR A 250 21.44 -33.56 9.40
CA THR A 250 22.61 -34.45 9.43
C THR A 250 22.49 -35.48 8.31
N LEU A 251 23.57 -35.68 7.56
CA LEU A 251 23.60 -36.70 6.52
C LEU A 251 23.87 -38.08 7.13
N ILE A 252 23.16 -39.08 6.64
CA ILE A 252 23.44 -40.50 6.88
C ILE A 252 23.71 -41.16 5.53
N ASP A 253 24.63 -42.12 5.53
CA ASP A 253 24.93 -42.90 4.33
C ASP A 253 23.80 -43.87 4.04
N THR A 254 23.41 -43.93 2.77
CA THR A 254 22.33 -44.77 2.28
C THR A 254 22.76 -45.40 0.96
N ASP A 255 22.03 -46.41 0.50
CA ASP A 255 22.24 -47.03 -0.82
C ASP A 255 22.12 -46.03 -1.99
N ARG A 256 21.60 -44.82 -1.73
CA ARG A 256 21.45 -43.72 -2.70
C ARG A 256 22.44 -42.58 -2.44
N GLY A 257 23.49 -42.83 -1.67
CA GLY A 257 24.46 -41.85 -1.19
C GLY A 257 24.00 -41.10 0.08
N PRO A 258 24.75 -40.07 0.50
CA PRO A 258 24.45 -39.32 1.72
C PRO A 258 23.10 -38.59 1.64
N GLN A 259 22.18 -38.89 2.56
CA GLN A 259 20.87 -38.24 2.64
C GLN A 259 20.61 -37.63 4.02
N ALA A 260 19.90 -36.51 4.06
CA ALA A 260 19.48 -35.92 5.33
C ALA A 260 18.53 -36.88 6.07
N GLN A 261 18.69 -36.99 7.39
CA GLN A 261 17.86 -37.84 8.24
C GLN A 261 16.36 -37.55 8.08
N ALA A 262 15.98 -36.27 8.00
CA ALA A 262 14.59 -35.86 7.82
C ALA A 262 14.47 -34.48 7.15
N SER A 263 13.28 -34.18 6.62
CA SER A 263 12.97 -32.81 6.23
C SER A 263 12.95 -31.90 7.45
N LYS A 264 13.46 -30.66 7.30
CA LYS A 264 13.33 -29.58 8.29
C LYS A 264 11.87 -29.40 8.71
N GLN A 265 11.70 -28.90 9.94
CA GLN A 265 10.39 -28.55 10.48
C GLN A 265 9.65 -27.59 9.54
N VAL A 266 8.33 -27.79 9.44
CA VAL A 266 7.47 -26.85 8.74
C VAL A 266 7.41 -25.52 9.48
N SER A 267 7.27 -24.43 8.74
CA SER A 267 7.18 -23.08 9.34
C SER A 267 6.06 -22.31 8.68
N ASP A 268 5.25 -21.65 9.49
CA ASP A 268 4.23 -20.74 9.01
C ASP A 268 4.83 -19.35 8.79
N THR A 269 4.76 -18.84 7.56
CA THR A 269 5.29 -17.51 7.22
C THR A 269 4.16 -16.56 6.86
N GLY A 270 4.34 -15.28 7.19
CA GLY A 270 3.69 -14.17 6.48
C GLY A 270 3.03 -13.12 7.36
N ARG A 271 3.78 -12.05 7.67
CA ARG A 271 3.31 -10.66 7.69
C ARG A 271 4.31 -9.87 6.84
N PRO A 272 3.89 -8.97 5.94
CA PRO A 272 4.81 -8.05 5.27
C PRO A 272 5.60 -7.27 6.34
N PHE A 273 6.91 -7.17 6.18
CA PHE A 273 7.75 -6.38 7.11
C PHE A 273 7.39 -4.88 7.10
N ASP A 274 6.74 -4.45 6.03
CA ASP A 274 6.27 -3.08 5.84
C ASP A 274 4.91 -2.87 6.53
N GLY A 275 4.91 -2.02 7.56
CA GLY A 275 3.71 -1.68 8.32
C GLY A 275 2.65 -0.94 7.50
N GLN A 276 3.04 -0.06 6.57
CA GLN A 276 2.08 0.67 5.73
C GLN A 276 1.39 -0.29 4.76
N LEU A 277 2.16 -1.19 4.14
CA LEU A 277 1.61 -2.23 3.28
C LEU A 277 0.70 -3.17 4.06
N ALA A 278 1.11 -3.62 5.25
CA ALA A 278 0.28 -4.48 6.08
C ALA A 278 -1.07 -3.81 6.42
N MET A 279 -1.08 -2.53 6.79
CA MET A 279 -2.32 -1.77 7.06
C MET A 279 -3.20 -1.64 5.82
N LEU A 280 -2.60 -1.41 4.65
CA LEU A 280 -3.33 -1.33 3.39
C LEU A 280 -3.98 -2.67 3.05
N LEU A 281 -3.23 -3.78 3.11
CA LEU A 281 -3.75 -5.12 2.87
C LEU A 281 -4.83 -5.52 3.88
N ASP A 282 -4.66 -5.15 5.16
CA ASP A 282 -5.67 -5.37 6.20
C ASP A 282 -6.97 -4.63 5.87
N ARG A 283 -6.86 -3.40 5.37
CA ARG A 283 -8.02 -2.58 4.97
C ARG A 283 -8.68 -3.11 3.70
N ILE A 284 -7.91 -3.54 2.71
CA ILE A 284 -8.41 -4.20 1.49
C ILE A 284 -9.17 -5.48 1.87
N ALA A 285 -8.56 -6.35 2.69
CA ALA A 285 -9.21 -7.57 3.16
C ALA A 285 -10.53 -7.29 3.87
N PHE A 286 -10.55 -6.26 4.73
CA PHE A 286 -11.77 -5.85 5.43
C PHE A 286 -12.89 -5.43 4.47
N GLU A 287 -12.60 -4.58 3.48
CA GLU A 287 -13.63 -4.15 2.53
C GLU A 287 -14.10 -5.28 1.61
N ILE A 288 -13.20 -6.16 1.16
CA ILE A 288 -13.57 -7.36 0.38
C ILE A 288 -14.55 -8.23 1.18
N VAL A 289 -14.21 -8.54 2.44
CA VAL A 289 -15.06 -9.40 3.30
C VAL A 289 -16.38 -8.73 3.62
N LYS A 290 -16.39 -7.41 3.86
CA LYS A 290 -17.60 -6.65 4.09
C LYS A 290 -18.56 -6.71 2.89
N LEU A 291 -18.06 -6.52 1.67
CA LEU A 291 -18.89 -6.60 0.46
C LEU A 291 -19.42 -8.02 0.22
N LYS A 292 -18.53 -9.02 0.34
CA LYS A 292 -18.90 -10.42 0.16
C LYS A 292 -19.92 -10.88 1.20
N ARG A 293 -19.84 -10.37 2.43
CA ARG A 293 -20.85 -10.60 3.47
C ARG A 293 -22.22 -10.07 3.05
N ILE A 294 -22.31 -8.82 2.60
CA ILE A 294 -23.58 -8.23 2.14
C ILE A 294 -24.19 -9.05 0.99
N GLU A 295 -23.35 -9.57 0.09
CA GLU A 295 -23.76 -10.46 -1.00
C GLU A 295 -24.33 -11.79 -0.47
N ILE A 296 -23.63 -12.44 0.47
CA ILE A 296 -24.10 -13.68 1.11
C ILE A 296 -25.42 -13.44 1.85
N GLU A 297 -25.54 -12.37 2.63
CA GLU A 297 -26.78 -12.01 3.35
C GLU A 297 -27.96 -11.80 2.38
N ARG A 298 -27.72 -11.18 1.22
CA ARG A 298 -28.74 -11.03 0.16
C ARG A 298 -29.14 -12.36 -0.47
N LEU A 299 -28.18 -13.25 -0.72
CA LEU A 299 -28.46 -14.59 -1.25
C LEU A 299 -29.31 -15.40 -0.26
N LEU A 300 -29.01 -15.30 1.04
CA LEU A 300 -29.70 -16.02 2.11
C LEU A 300 -31.07 -15.42 2.46
N SER A 301 -31.36 -14.17 2.12
CA SER A 301 -32.69 -13.56 2.39
C SER A 301 -33.74 -13.84 1.30
N ASN A 302 -33.33 -14.39 0.15
CA ASN A 302 -34.26 -14.79 -0.91
C ASN A 302 -34.95 -16.13 -0.58
N LYS A 303 -36.28 -16.21 -0.74
CA LYS A 303 -37.23 -17.25 -0.25
C LYS A 303 -36.92 -18.76 -0.50
N ASN A 304 -35.81 -19.12 -1.14
CA ASN A 304 -35.38 -20.52 -1.39
C ASN A 304 -34.12 -20.94 -0.57
N SER A 305 -33.71 -20.12 0.39
CA SER A 305 -32.42 -20.23 1.10
C SER A 305 -32.41 -21.13 2.34
N SER A 306 -33.55 -21.66 2.79
CA SER A 306 -33.65 -22.54 3.96
C SER A 306 -32.98 -23.93 3.79
N LYS A 307 -32.47 -24.24 2.59
CA LYS A 307 -31.74 -25.48 2.26
C LYS A 307 -30.23 -25.30 2.10
N ILE A 308 -29.71 -24.09 2.24
CA ILE A 308 -28.27 -23.82 2.05
C ILE A 308 -27.56 -24.04 3.39
N GLU A 309 -26.86 -25.16 3.53
CA GLU A 309 -26.08 -25.50 4.74
C GLU A 309 -24.62 -25.08 4.63
N VAL A 310 -24.09 -24.98 3.38
CA VAL A 310 -22.67 -24.70 3.12
C VAL A 310 -22.52 -23.63 2.05
N VAL A 311 -21.64 -22.65 2.30
CA VAL A 311 -21.18 -21.67 1.31
C VAL A 311 -19.69 -21.84 1.10
N GLU A 312 -19.28 -22.11 -0.14
CA GLU A 312 -17.87 -22.23 -0.52
C GLU A 312 -17.36 -20.94 -1.17
N ILE A 313 -16.27 -20.39 -0.64
CA ILE A 313 -15.67 -19.14 -1.14
C ILE A 313 -14.24 -19.41 -1.62
N PRO A 314 -14.03 -19.66 -2.92
CA PRO A 314 -12.71 -19.79 -3.50
C PRO A 314 -12.01 -18.42 -3.59
N LEU A 315 -10.69 -18.39 -3.36
CA LEU A 315 -9.90 -17.17 -3.43
C LEU A 315 -8.83 -17.27 -4.53
N LEU A 316 -9.01 -16.46 -5.57
CA LEU A 316 -8.08 -16.32 -6.70
C LEU A 316 -7.34 -14.99 -6.57
N ILE A 317 -6.02 -15.03 -6.50
CA ILE A 317 -5.19 -13.83 -6.29
C ILE A 317 -4.04 -13.81 -7.28
N GLU A 318 -3.84 -12.66 -7.92
CA GLU A 318 -2.81 -12.39 -8.92
C GLU A 318 -2.04 -11.11 -8.54
N GLU A 319 -0.73 -11.07 -8.79
CA GLU A 319 0.12 -9.88 -8.52
C GLU A 319 1.23 -9.73 -9.56
N ASN A 320 1.24 -8.61 -10.28
CA ASN A 320 2.45 -8.17 -10.99
C ASN A 320 3.43 -7.53 -10.00
N SER A 321 4.34 -8.34 -9.46
CA SER A 321 5.31 -7.90 -8.43
C SER A 321 6.23 -6.75 -8.85
N PHE A 322 6.49 -6.55 -10.14
CA PHE A 322 7.33 -5.44 -10.63
C PHE A 322 6.54 -4.13 -10.61
N ASN A 323 5.34 -4.11 -11.19
CA ASN A 323 4.44 -2.95 -11.14
C ASN A 323 4.09 -2.58 -9.71
N PHE A 324 3.75 -3.58 -8.88
CA PHE A 324 3.42 -3.39 -7.48
C PHE A 324 4.55 -2.69 -6.70
N ARG A 325 5.82 -3.07 -6.92
CA ARG A 325 6.97 -2.42 -6.26
C ARG A 325 7.18 -0.99 -6.74
N TYR A 326 6.99 -0.73 -8.03
CA TYR A 326 7.09 0.60 -8.60
C TYR A 326 5.99 1.53 -8.05
N GLU A 327 4.73 1.09 -8.08
CA GLU A 327 3.59 1.82 -7.54
C GLU A 327 3.70 2.05 -6.03
N LEU A 328 4.18 1.06 -5.27
CA LEU A 328 4.44 1.22 -3.84
C LEU A 328 5.52 2.27 -3.58
N ALA A 329 6.54 2.39 -4.43
CA ALA A 329 7.55 3.43 -4.32
C ALA A 329 6.99 4.83 -4.64
N GLU A 330 6.04 4.92 -5.57
CA GLU A 330 5.26 6.14 -5.84
C GLU A 330 4.42 6.56 -4.63
N LEU A 331 3.63 5.63 -4.07
CA LEU A 331 2.80 5.86 -2.88
C LEU A 331 3.61 6.32 -1.67
N LYS A 332 4.80 5.73 -1.48
CA LYS A 332 5.73 6.09 -0.40
C LYS A 332 6.53 7.36 -0.68
N LYS A 333 6.38 7.96 -1.86
CA LYS A 333 7.12 9.16 -2.29
C LYS A 333 8.64 8.99 -2.14
N LEU A 334 9.15 7.82 -2.53
CA LEU A 334 10.60 7.55 -2.51
C LEU A 334 11.36 8.45 -3.50
N SER A 335 12.69 8.47 -3.40
CA SER A 335 13.54 9.30 -4.26
C SER A 335 13.40 8.94 -5.74
N LYS A 336 13.54 9.96 -6.62
CA LYS A 336 13.45 9.80 -8.08
C LYS A 336 14.37 8.70 -8.62
N LYS A 337 15.63 8.67 -8.17
CA LYS A 337 16.61 7.63 -8.55
C LYS A 337 16.11 6.21 -8.29
N LYS A 338 15.42 5.98 -7.15
CA LYS A 338 14.91 4.64 -6.82
C LYS A 338 13.70 4.26 -7.68
N LYS A 339 12.84 5.24 -7.98
CA LYS A 339 11.68 5.07 -8.87
C LYS A 339 12.11 4.75 -10.30
N ASP A 340 13.11 5.47 -10.84
CA ASP A 340 13.65 5.24 -12.18
C ASP A 340 14.29 3.84 -12.29
N GLN A 341 15.04 3.40 -11.26
CA GLN A 341 15.58 2.05 -11.20
C GLN A 341 14.49 0.97 -11.27
N LEU A 342 13.40 1.13 -10.50
CA LEU A 342 12.29 0.18 -10.48
C LEU A 342 11.51 0.18 -11.80
N LYS A 343 11.32 1.36 -12.41
CA LYS A 343 10.68 1.48 -13.73
C LYS A 343 11.46 0.71 -14.80
N LYS A 344 12.79 0.87 -14.83
CA LYS A 344 13.63 0.11 -15.75
C LYS A 344 13.48 -1.41 -15.55
N SER A 345 13.37 -1.88 -14.30
CA SER A 345 13.13 -3.29 -14.01
C SER A 345 11.77 -3.81 -14.52
N VAL A 346 10.73 -2.96 -14.57
CA VAL A 346 9.43 -3.30 -15.18
C VAL A 346 9.59 -3.48 -16.69
N GLU A 347 10.26 -2.54 -17.36
CA GLU A 347 10.47 -2.56 -18.82
C GLU A 347 11.33 -3.77 -19.26
N GLU A 348 12.40 -4.08 -18.51
CA GLU A 348 13.23 -5.27 -18.72
C GLU A 348 12.43 -6.57 -18.53
N PHE A 349 11.48 -6.59 -17.58
CA PHE A 349 10.63 -7.74 -17.34
C PHE A 349 9.68 -8.02 -18.50
N ASP A 350 8.98 -6.99 -19.00
CA ASP A 350 8.06 -7.12 -20.13
C ASP A 350 8.79 -7.61 -21.39
N THR A 351 10.01 -7.10 -21.62
CA THR A 351 10.88 -7.53 -22.72
C THR A 351 11.25 -9.02 -22.60
N LYS A 352 11.66 -9.47 -21.40
CA LYS A 352 12.00 -10.88 -21.16
C LYS A 352 10.80 -11.81 -21.40
N LEU A 353 9.60 -11.40 -20.99
CA LEU A 353 8.39 -12.19 -21.17
C LEU A 353 8.05 -12.39 -22.66
N ASN A 354 8.13 -11.32 -23.45
CA ASN A 354 7.94 -11.39 -24.91
C ASN A 354 8.96 -12.33 -25.57
N SER A 355 10.24 -12.22 -25.18
CA SER A 355 11.30 -13.09 -25.73
C SER A 355 11.05 -14.58 -25.49
N LYS A 356 10.42 -14.95 -24.36
CA LYS A 356 10.07 -16.35 -24.06
C LYS A 356 9.02 -16.88 -25.04
N GLN A 357 7.99 -16.10 -25.34
CA GLN A 357 6.94 -16.51 -26.28
C GLN A 357 7.52 -16.74 -27.68
N GLU A 358 8.37 -15.82 -28.14
CA GLU A 358 9.06 -15.93 -29.43
C GLU A 358 9.95 -17.17 -29.50
N ARG A 359 10.72 -17.48 -28.44
CA ARG A 359 11.53 -18.70 -28.38
C ARG A 359 10.72 -19.99 -28.48
N ILE A 360 9.56 -20.06 -27.82
CA ILE A 360 8.70 -21.25 -27.88
C ILE A 360 8.15 -21.44 -29.30
N LYS A 361 7.71 -20.36 -29.96
CA LYS A 361 7.24 -20.39 -31.34
C LYS A 361 8.33 -20.82 -32.31
N ALA A 362 9.52 -20.24 -32.18
CA ALA A 362 10.67 -20.56 -33.02
C ALA A 362 11.12 -22.02 -32.87
N ALA A 363 10.96 -22.61 -31.69
CA ALA A 363 11.39 -23.98 -31.44
C ALA A 363 10.60 -25.02 -32.25
N SER A 364 9.34 -24.75 -32.59
CA SER A 364 8.54 -25.61 -33.46
C SER A 364 8.93 -25.51 -34.95
N ARG A 365 9.86 -24.62 -35.30
CA ARG A 365 10.41 -24.46 -36.67
C ARG A 365 9.30 -24.33 -37.73
N GLU A 366 8.29 -23.53 -37.41
CA GLU A 366 7.09 -23.25 -38.23
C GLU A 366 6.16 -24.43 -38.51
N LEU A 367 6.46 -25.63 -38.02
CA LEU A 367 5.62 -26.82 -38.22
C LEU A 367 4.86 -27.19 -36.95
N CYS A 368 3.63 -27.66 -37.12
CA CYS A 368 2.85 -28.21 -36.03
C CYS A 368 3.42 -29.58 -35.61
N PRO A 369 3.76 -29.79 -34.33
CA PRO A 369 4.29 -31.06 -33.84
C PRO A 369 3.31 -32.22 -34.01
N TYR A 370 2.01 -31.94 -34.04
CA TYR A 370 0.95 -32.96 -34.08
C TYR A 370 0.41 -33.25 -35.48
N THR A 371 0.54 -32.31 -36.42
CA THR A 371 -0.07 -32.45 -37.77
C THR A 371 0.91 -32.28 -38.92
N GLY A 372 2.16 -31.86 -38.66
CA GLY A 372 3.17 -31.63 -39.69
C GLY A 372 2.92 -30.45 -40.63
N LYS A 373 1.76 -29.79 -40.53
CA LYS A 373 1.38 -28.64 -41.34
C LYS A 373 2.09 -27.37 -40.84
N LYS A 374 2.32 -26.40 -41.74
CA LYS A 374 2.82 -25.07 -41.35
C LYS A 374 1.83 -24.36 -40.42
N ILE A 375 2.34 -23.70 -39.38
CA ILE A 375 1.53 -22.95 -38.42
C ILE A 375 1.36 -21.51 -38.89
N SER A 376 0.15 -21.14 -39.37
CA SER A 376 -0.21 -19.75 -39.67
C SER A 376 -0.73 -19.00 -38.43
N LYS A 377 -1.64 -19.65 -37.68
CA LYS A 377 -2.06 -19.30 -36.32
C LYS A 377 -2.00 -20.56 -35.45
N GLY A 378 -1.51 -20.43 -34.23
CA GLY A 378 -1.27 -21.55 -33.33
C GLY A 378 -1.26 -21.14 -31.86
N GLU A 379 -1.29 -22.14 -31.00
CA GLU A 379 -1.39 -22.05 -29.54
C GLU A 379 -0.14 -22.68 -28.89
N ILE A 380 0.19 -22.23 -27.68
CA ILE A 380 1.25 -22.87 -26.88
C ILE A 380 0.59 -23.96 -26.03
N ASP A 381 0.82 -25.21 -26.39
CA ASP A 381 0.32 -26.39 -25.67
C ASP A 381 1.29 -26.85 -24.57
N HIS A 382 0.73 -27.54 -23.59
CA HIS A 382 1.44 -28.30 -22.58
C HIS A 382 1.62 -29.76 -23.04
N ILE A 383 2.88 -30.16 -23.29
CA ILE A 383 3.23 -31.53 -23.71
C ILE A 383 2.61 -32.55 -22.74
N LEU A 384 2.90 -32.38 -21.46
CA LEU A 384 2.18 -33.07 -20.38
C LEU A 384 0.97 -32.24 -19.95
N PRO A 385 -0.25 -32.79 -20.04
CA PRO A 385 -1.47 -32.07 -19.69
C PRO A 385 -1.43 -31.45 -18.29
N ARG A 386 -2.03 -30.27 -18.14
CA ARG A 386 -2.07 -29.54 -16.86
C ARG A 386 -2.79 -30.32 -15.78
N SER A 387 -3.94 -30.92 -16.11
CA SER A 387 -4.72 -31.77 -15.21
C SER A 387 -3.88 -32.91 -14.64
N TRP A 388 -3.05 -33.53 -15.48
CA TRP A 388 -2.12 -34.58 -15.08
C TRP A 388 -1.03 -34.03 -14.14
N THR A 389 -0.36 -32.95 -14.53
CA THR A 389 0.73 -32.36 -13.72
C THR A 389 0.23 -31.77 -12.39
N GLN A 390 -0.97 -31.18 -12.35
CA GLN A 390 -1.61 -30.71 -11.12
C GLN A 390 -2.00 -31.86 -10.21
N LYS A 391 -2.56 -32.95 -10.75
CA LYS A 391 -2.84 -34.17 -9.95
C LYS A 391 -1.55 -34.74 -9.36
N GLN A 392 -0.47 -34.77 -10.14
CA GLN A 392 0.80 -35.38 -9.73
C GLN A 392 1.63 -34.51 -8.77
N PHE A 393 1.70 -33.20 -9.01
CA PHE A 393 2.61 -32.27 -8.32
C PHE A 393 1.89 -31.22 -7.47
N GLY A 394 0.57 -31.15 -7.52
CA GLY A 394 -0.23 -30.11 -6.87
C GLY A 394 -0.12 -28.73 -7.54
N THR A 395 0.52 -28.64 -8.71
CA THR A 395 0.68 -27.42 -9.53
C THR A 395 0.89 -27.78 -11.00
N ALA A 396 0.50 -26.88 -11.91
CA ALA A 396 0.80 -27.06 -13.33
C ALA A 396 2.29 -26.88 -13.62
N LEU A 397 2.88 -27.75 -14.44
CA LEU A 397 4.27 -27.64 -14.88
C LEU A 397 4.38 -26.60 -16.02
N ASN A 398 4.59 -25.34 -15.66
CA ASN A 398 4.73 -24.21 -16.60
C ASN A 398 6.19 -23.92 -17.02
N ALA A 399 7.06 -24.92 -16.94
CA ALA A 399 8.43 -24.82 -17.42
C ALA A 399 8.45 -24.71 -18.95
N GLU A 400 9.36 -23.92 -19.53
CA GLU A 400 9.48 -23.75 -20.99
C GLU A 400 9.73 -25.08 -21.72
N ALA A 401 10.32 -26.07 -21.02
CA ALA A 401 10.49 -27.43 -21.50
C ALA A 401 9.17 -28.19 -21.72
N ASN A 402 8.11 -27.88 -20.96
CA ASN A 402 6.78 -28.49 -21.11
C ASN A 402 5.88 -27.73 -22.08
N LEU A 403 6.38 -26.64 -22.68
CA LEU A 403 5.62 -25.79 -23.59
C LEU A 403 6.10 -26.02 -25.03
N ILE A 404 5.15 -26.21 -25.94
CA ILE A 404 5.39 -26.42 -27.37
C ILE A 404 4.38 -25.64 -28.20
N TYR A 405 4.79 -25.06 -29.33
CA TYR A 405 3.89 -24.32 -30.19
C TYR A 405 3.25 -25.24 -31.23
N ALA A 406 1.93 -25.28 -31.31
CA ALA A 406 1.17 -26.14 -32.21
C ALA A 406 0.05 -25.39 -32.93
N SER A 407 -0.44 -25.93 -34.04
CA SER A 407 -1.66 -25.41 -34.67
C SER A 407 -2.87 -25.61 -33.75
N ARG A 408 -3.87 -24.72 -33.83
CA ARG A 408 -5.12 -24.86 -33.06
C ARG A 408 -5.81 -26.20 -33.31
N GLU A 409 -5.89 -26.62 -34.57
CA GLU A 409 -6.42 -27.93 -34.99
C GLU A 409 -5.68 -29.09 -34.31
N GLY A 410 -4.34 -29.08 -34.35
CA GLY A 410 -3.52 -30.12 -33.72
C GLY A 410 -3.65 -30.14 -32.20
N ASN A 411 -3.67 -28.96 -31.56
CA ASN A 411 -3.79 -28.86 -30.10
C ASN A 411 -5.16 -29.36 -29.61
N GLN A 412 -6.24 -28.92 -30.26
CA GLN A 412 -7.60 -29.36 -29.95
C GLN A 412 -7.76 -30.87 -30.16
N SER A 413 -7.16 -31.40 -31.22
CA SER A 413 -7.12 -32.84 -31.46
C SER A 413 -6.41 -33.56 -30.32
N LYS A 414 -5.23 -33.11 -29.87
CA LYS A 414 -4.53 -33.71 -28.71
C LYS A 414 -5.37 -33.67 -27.43
N GLY A 415 -5.89 -32.50 -27.08
CA GLY A 415 -6.65 -32.28 -25.85
C GLY A 415 -5.85 -32.66 -24.59
N ASN A 416 -6.52 -33.27 -23.61
CA ASN A 416 -5.90 -33.72 -22.35
C ASN A 416 -5.19 -35.09 -22.45
N ARG A 417 -4.92 -35.59 -23.66
CA ARG A 417 -4.22 -36.87 -23.87
C ARG A 417 -2.72 -36.71 -23.70
N GLU A 418 -2.08 -37.76 -23.19
CA GLU A 418 -0.63 -37.86 -23.17
C GLU A 418 -0.15 -38.42 -24.50
N TYR A 419 0.64 -37.64 -25.23
CA TYR A 419 1.28 -38.10 -26.46
C TYR A 419 2.65 -38.70 -26.15
N GLY A 420 3.05 -39.68 -26.95
CA GLY A 420 4.41 -40.21 -27.08
C GLY A 420 5.12 -39.68 -28.33
N LEU A 421 6.36 -40.13 -28.56
CA LEU A 421 7.11 -39.74 -29.76
C LEU A 421 6.44 -40.21 -31.06
N ASN A 422 5.78 -41.38 -31.03
CA ASN A 422 5.06 -41.94 -32.18
C ASN A 422 3.79 -41.14 -32.55
N ASP A 423 3.29 -40.29 -31.65
CA ASP A 423 2.14 -39.43 -31.91
C ASP A 423 2.55 -38.08 -32.54
N LEU A 424 3.86 -37.85 -32.73
CA LEU A 424 4.39 -36.65 -33.38
C LEU A 424 4.56 -36.88 -34.88
N ASP A 425 4.36 -35.83 -35.67
CA ASP A 425 4.43 -35.93 -37.13
C ASP A 425 5.87 -36.15 -37.62
N GLU A 426 6.05 -37.07 -38.58
CA GLU A 426 7.36 -37.43 -39.14
C GLU A 426 8.11 -36.23 -39.74
N LYS A 427 7.41 -35.29 -40.38
CA LYS A 427 8.03 -34.09 -40.98
C LYS A 427 8.54 -33.16 -39.90
N TYR A 428 7.78 -33.02 -38.81
CA TYR A 428 8.21 -32.26 -37.64
C TYR A 428 9.46 -32.91 -37.01
N LEU A 429 9.43 -34.22 -36.74
CA LEU A 429 10.56 -34.94 -36.15
C LEU A 429 11.83 -34.81 -36.99
N ASN A 430 11.72 -34.97 -38.32
CA ASN A 430 12.85 -34.83 -39.23
C ASN A 430 13.46 -33.43 -39.22
N ILE A 431 12.65 -32.39 -39.07
CA ILE A 431 13.11 -31.00 -38.99
C ILE A 431 13.78 -30.68 -37.64
N ILE A 432 13.34 -31.30 -36.55
CA ILE A 432 13.95 -31.10 -35.22
C ILE A 432 15.27 -31.86 -35.10
N PHE A 433 15.27 -33.15 -35.44
CA PHE A 433 16.36 -34.09 -35.13
C PHE A 433 17.20 -34.52 -36.35
N GLY A 434 16.82 -34.12 -37.56
CA GLY A 434 17.49 -34.55 -38.80
C GLY A 434 17.17 -35.99 -39.23
N THR A 435 16.25 -36.66 -38.53
CA THR A 435 15.74 -38.00 -38.86
C THR A 435 14.30 -38.14 -38.40
N LYS A 436 13.55 -39.06 -39.01
CA LYS A 436 12.20 -39.46 -38.59
C LYS A 436 12.15 -40.78 -37.80
N GLU A 437 13.27 -41.47 -37.69
CA GLU A 437 13.36 -42.76 -36.99
C GLU A 437 13.28 -42.58 -35.48
N VAL A 438 12.15 -42.97 -34.88
CA VAL A 438 11.85 -42.76 -33.47
C VAL A 438 12.88 -43.40 -32.54
N ASP A 439 13.40 -44.59 -32.85
CA ASP A 439 14.40 -45.26 -32.02
C ASP A 439 15.75 -44.53 -31.96
N SER A 440 16.14 -43.89 -33.07
CA SER A 440 17.34 -43.07 -33.15
C SER A 440 17.17 -41.77 -32.34
N ILE A 441 15.99 -41.14 -32.48
CA ILE A 441 15.61 -39.95 -31.72
C ILE A 441 15.58 -40.27 -30.22
N GLN A 442 14.96 -41.37 -29.81
CA GLN A 442 14.86 -41.78 -28.42
C GLN A 442 16.23 -42.03 -27.79
N ARG A 443 17.16 -42.65 -28.52
CA ARG A 443 18.56 -42.84 -28.08
C ARG A 443 19.27 -41.50 -27.86
N ASN A 444 19.24 -40.61 -28.84
CA ASN A 444 19.84 -39.27 -28.73
C ASN A 444 19.26 -38.46 -27.55
N ILE A 445 17.93 -38.53 -27.35
CA ILE A 445 17.27 -37.90 -26.21
C ILE A 445 17.79 -38.51 -24.90
N SER A 446 17.81 -39.84 -24.78
CA SER A 446 18.27 -40.52 -23.55
C SER A 446 19.70 -40.15 -23.19
N ASP A 447 20.63 -40.23 -24.15
CA ASP A 447 22.05 -39.91 -23.95
C ASP A 447 22.24 -38.45 -23.50
N THR A 448 21.44 -37.54 -24.09
CA THR A 448 21.47 -36.12 -23.71
C THR A 448 20.94 -35.92 -22.29
N ILE A 449 19.84 -36.58 -21.91
CA ILE A 449 19.28 -36.49 -20.56
C ILE A 449 20.24 -37.05 -19.52
N ASP A 450 20.88 -38.18 -19.80
CA ASP A 450 21.85 -38.79 -18.88
C ASP A 450 23.08 -37.90 -18.68
N ARG A 451 23.59 -37.29 -19.75
CA ARG A 451 24.66 -36.27 -19.65
C ARG A 451 24.23 -35.09 -18.79
N LEU A 452 23.02 -34.55 -19.02
CA LEU A 452 22.50 -33.42 -18.24
C LEU A 452 22.29 -33.77 -16.76
N ASP A 453 21.87 -35.00 -16.45
CA ASP A 453 21.66 -35.45 -15.07
C ASP A 453 22.98 -35.58 -14.31
N ILE A 454 24.02 -36.11 -14.96
CA ILE A 454 25.40 -36.13 -14.42
C ILE A 454 25.88 -34.69 -14.18
N GLU A 455 25.66 -33.78 -15.14
CA GLU A 455 26.05 -32.37 -15.00
C GLU A 455 25.34 -31.64 -13.86
N ARG A 456 24.10 -32.02 -13.55
CA ARG A 456 23.27 -31.41 -12.49
C ARG A 456 23.94 -31.45 -11.13
N GLY A 457 24.77 -32.47 -10.85
CA GLY A 457 25.54 -32.58 -9.61
C GLY A 457 26.54 -31.43 -9.41
N THR A 458 26.90 -30.72 -10.48
CA THR A 458 27.90 -29.63 -10.45
C THR A 458 27.37 -28.29 -10.93
N THR A 459 26.28 -28.27 -11.72
CA THR A 459 25.75 -27.03 -12.32
C THR A 459 24.24 -26.98 -12.29
N ARG A 460 23.68 -25.78 -12.11
CA ARG A 460 22.23 -25.57 -12.20
C ARG A 460 21.84 -25.55 -13.68
N ILE A 461 21.03 -26.51 -14.11
CA ILE A 461 20.46 -26.51 -15.47
C ILE A 461 19.41 -25.40 -15.59
N VAL A 462 19.57 -24.56 -16.61
CA VAL A 462 18.61 -23.50 -16.97
C VAL A 462 18.24 -23.67 -18.43
N PHE A 463 16.97 -24.02 -18.69
CA PHE A 463 16.47 -24.42 -20.01
C PHE A 463 16.82 -23.43 -21.13
N ASP A 464 16.63 -22.12 -20.92
CA ASP A 464 16.88 -21.09 -21.94
C ASP A 464 18.38 -20.87 -22.24
N ARG A 465 19.27 -21.46 -21.44
CA ARG A 465 20.73 -21.39 -21.60
C ARG A 465 21.37 -22.68 -22.12
N LEU A 466 20.57 -23.72 -22.32
CA LEU A 466 21.02 -24.95 -22.96
C LEU A 466 21.26 -24.70 -24.45
N ALA A 467 22.17 -25.48 -25.04
CA ALA A 467 22.37 -25.44 -26.48
C ALA A 467 21.06 -25.80 -27.21
N PRO A 468 20.83 -25.34 -28.47
CA PRO A 468 19.60 -25.64 -29.22
C PRO A 468 19.21 -27.13 -29.20
N ASN A 469 20.14 -28.02 -29.53
CA ASN A 469 19.92 -29.47 -29.50
C ASN A 469 19.54 -29.99 -28.10
N GLU A 470 20.20 -29.50 -27.04
CA GLU A 470 19.89 -29.91 -25.67
C GLU A 470 18.49 -29.45 -25.23
N ARG A 471 18.05 -28.27 -25.67
CA ARG A 471 16.68 -27.78 -25.44
C ARG A 471 15.65 -28.65 -26.15
N ASP A 472 15.92 -29.03 -27.39
CA ASP A 472 15.06 -29.91 -28.15
C ASP A 472 14.98 -31.29 -27.50
N CYS A 473 16.11 -31.92 -27.15
CA CYS A 473 16.11 -33.20 -26.44
C CYS A 473 15.37 -33.12 -25.09
N LEU A 474 15.63 -32.09 -24.28
CA LEU A 474 15.00 -31.96 -22.96
C LEU A 474 13.49 -31.70 -23.03
N ARG A 475 13.02 -30.95 -24.02
CA ARG A 475 11.59 -30.77 -24.30
C ARG A 475 10.95 -32.10 -24.73
N HIS A 476 11.56 -32.79 -25.70
CA HIS A 476 10.98 -33.99 -26.28
C HIS A 476 11.10 -35.22 -25.38
N ALA A 477 11.98 -35.22 -24.39
CA ALA A 477 12.03 -36.23 -23.33
C ALA A 477 10.72 -36.37 -22.55
N LEU A 478 9.85 -35.35 -22.54
CA LEU A 478 8.53 -35.42 -21.90
C LEU A 478 7.55 -36.35 -22.63
N PHE A 479 7.76 -36.60 -23.92
CA PHE A 479 7.01 -37.61 -24.70
C PHE A 479 7.47 -39.05 -24.37
N ILE A 480 8.56 -39.24 -23.62
CA ILE A 480 9.08 -40.57 -23.24
C ILE A 480 8.80 -40.83 -21.76
N LYS A 481 7.81 -41.69 -21.46
CA LYS A 481 7.32 -41.94 -20.09
C LYS A 481 8.43 -42.35 -19.10
N SER A 482 9.40 -43.16 -19.55
CA SER A 482 10.53 -43.63 -18.72
C SER A 482 11.55 -42.54 -18.35
N LEU A 483 11.67 -41.47 -19.15
CA LEU A 483 12.61 -40.37 -18.89
C LEU A 483 12.02 -39.25 -18.04
N ARG A 484 10.70 -39.15 -17.95
CA ARG A 484 10.01 -38.08 -17.19
C ARG A 484 10.53 -37.90 -15.76
N PRO A 485 10.79 -38.95 -14.95
CA PRO A 485 11.34 -38.79 -13.61
C PRO A 485 12.64 -37.98 -13.60
N LYS A 486 13.61 -38.34 -14.47
CA LYS A 486 14.88 -37.63 -14.63
C LYS A 486 14.67 -36.19 -15.09
N VAL A 487 13.78 -35.97 -16.06
CA VAL A 487 13.43 -34.62 -16.56
C VAL A 487 12.84 -33.73 -15.46
N PHE A 488 11.89 -34.24 -14.67
CA PHE A 488 11.33 -33.47 -13.55
C PHE A 488 12.38 -33.13 -12.50
N GLU A 489 13.33 -34.04 -12.30
CA GLU A 489 14.46 -33.86 -11.41
C GLU A 489 15.42 -32.76 -11.91
N LEU A 490 15.72 -32.73 -13.21
CA LEU A 490 16.44 -31.64 -13.88
C LEU A 490 15.71 -30.29 -13.80
N LEU A 491 14.37 -30.31 -13.87
CA LEU A 491 13.50 -29.12 -13.83
C LEU A 491 13.05 -28.73 -12.40
N SER A 492 13.41 -29.50 -11.38
CA SER A 492 12.94 -29.36 -9.99
C SER A 492 13.21 -27.99 -9.37
N GLY A 493 14.29 -27.32 -9.78
CA GLY A 493 14.63 -25.96 -9.37
C GLY A 493 13.74 -24.86 -9.98
N GLN A 494 12.99 -25.18 -11.03
CA GLN A 494 12.02 -24.29 -11.70
C GLN A 494 10.56 -24.59 -11.29
N LEU A 495 10.32 -25.75 -10.66
CA LEU A 495 9.02 -26.30 -10.28
C LEU A 495 8.43 -25.76 -8.97
N LYS A 496 9.13 -24.90 -8.24
CA LYS A 496 8.61 -24.35 -6.96
C LYS A 496 7.53 -23.31 -7.26
N ALA A 497 6.28 -23.61 -6.88
CA ALA A 497 5.20 -22.64 -6.82
C ALA A 497 5.65 -21.43 -5.99
N ARG A 498 5.88 -20.29 -6.66
CA ARG A 498 6.27 -19.02 -6.03
C ARG A 498 5.01 -18.31 -5.54
N VAL A 499 4.47 -18.71 -4.41
CA VAL A 499 3.47 -17.87 -3.74
C VAL A 499 4.19 -16.66 -3.14
N ASN A 500 3.80 -15.45 -3.52
CA ASN A 500 4.35 -14.22 -2.96
C ASN A 500 3.84 -14.04 -1.51
N GLY A 501 4.73 -13.64 -0.60
CA GLY A 501 4.37 -13.38 0.80
C GLY A 501 3.31 -12.28 0.98
N THR A 502 3.20 -11.34 0.03
CA THR A 502 2.15 -10.31 -0.01
C THR A 502 0.78 -10.93 -0.30
N GLN A 503 0.66 -11.71 -1.38
CA GLN A 503 -0.58 -12.42 -1.74
C GLN A 503 -1.03 -13.34 -0.60
N LEU A 504 -0.08 -14.09 -0.02
CA LEU A 504 -0.37 -15.01 1.07
C LEU A 504 -0.93 -14.30 2.32
N TYR A 505 -0.38 -13.13 2.67
CA TYR A 505 -0.88 -12.35 3.80
C TYR A 505 -2.31 -11.86 3.57
N LEU A 506 -2.59 -11.32 2.37
CA LEU A 506 -3.94 -10.88 2.01
C LEU A 506 -4.94 -12.03 2.08
N ALA A 507 -4.59 -13.19 1.50
CA ALA A 507 -5.40 -14.41 1.52
C ALA A 507 -5.73 -14.87 2.96
N LYS A 508 -4.71 -14.97 3.82
CA LYS A 508 -4.87 -15.31 5.24
C LYS A 508 -5.78 -14.32 5.96
N ARG A 509 -5.64 -13.02 5.66
CA ARG A 509 -6.42 -11.98 6.31
C ARG A 509 -7.89 -12.04 5.90
N ILE A 510 -8.18 -12.23 4.61
CA ILE A 510 -9.54 -12.43 4.10
C ILE A 510 -10.17 -13.65 4.77
N ARG A 511 -9.50 -14.81 4.78
CA ARG A 511 -10.02 -16.02 5.43
C ARG A 511 -10.26 -15.82 6.92
N SER A 512 -9.29 -15.23 7.63
CA SER A 512 -9.45 -14.94 9.06
C SER A 512 -10.66 -14.05 9.35
N LEU A 513 -10.92 -13.04 8.51
CA LEU A 513 -12.06 -12.15 8.66
C LEU A 513 -13.39 -12.83 8.27
N LEU A 514 -13.41 -13.71 7.25
CA LEU A 514 -14.59 -14.50 6.91
C LEU A 514 -14.98 -15.44 8.07
N LEU A 515 -14.00 -16.15 8.64
CA LEU A 515 -14.22 -17.08 9.76
C LEU A 515 -14.64 -16.36 11.05
N LYS A 516 -13.99 -15.23 11.41
CA LYS A 516 -14.37 -14.44 12.59
C LYS A 516 -15.80 -13.88 12.53
N ASN A 517 -16.38 -13.77 11.33
CA ASN A 517 -17.72 -13.23 11.15
C ASN A 517 -18.79 -14.34 11.00
N GLN A 518 -18.45 -15.62 11.15
CA GLN A 518 -19.42 -16.72 11.10
C GLN A 518 -20.49 -16.60 12.20
N ASP A 519 -20.14 -16.04 13.38
CA ASP A 519 -21.08 -15.84 14.50
C ASP A 519 -22.28 -14.93 14.16
N PHE A 520 -22.20 -14.16 13.07
CA PHE A 520 -23.28 -13.26 12.62
C PHE A 520 -24.29 -13.90 11.67
N ILE A 521 -23.98 -15.06 11.10
CA ILE A 521 -24.87 -15.79 10.21
C ILE A 521 -25.49 -16.92 11.03
N THR A 522 -26.77 -17.21 10.84
CA THR A 522 -27.55 -18.20 11.60
C THR A 522 -26.74 -19.44 11.96
N LYS A 523 -26.87 -19.95 13.20
CA LYS A 523 -26.11 -21.09 13.78
C LYS A 523 -25.99 -22.34 12.88
N SER A 524 -26.79 -22.45 11.83
CA SER A 524 -26.87 -23.57 10.88
C SER A 524 -26.05 -23.42 9.58
N LEU A 525 -25.44 -22.25 9.27
CA LEU A 525 -24.68 -22.07 8.02
C LEU A 525 -23.17 -22.23 8.23
N ILE A 526 -22.55 -23.14 7.48
CA ILE A 526 -21.10 -23.37 7.49
C ILE A 526 -20.46 -22.65 6.28
N ILE A 527 -19.67 -21.61 6.54
CA ILE A 527 -18.80 -21.03 5.50
C ILE A 527 -17.53 -21.88 5.39
N LYS A 528 -17.35 -22.55 4.26
CA LYS A 528 -16.09 -23.20 3.88
C LYS A 528 -15.30 -22.27 2.98
N VAL A 529 -13.99 -22.20 3.23
CA VAL A 529 -13.03 -21.52 2.33
C VAL A 529 -12.08 -22.63 1.85
N PRO A 530 -12.52 -23.49 0.92
CA PRO A 530 -11.86 -24.77 0.65
C PRO A 530 -10.60 -24.64 -0.21
N SER A 531 -10.45 -23.58 -1.01
CA SER A 531 -9.32 -23.45 -1.96
C SER A 531 -8.76 -22.04 -2.09
N PHE A 532 -7.42 -21.97 -2.20
CA PHE A 532 -6.65 -20.79 -2.59
C PHE A 532 -5.86 -21.14 -3.85
N SER A 533 -6.05 -20.36 -4.91
CA SER A 533 -5.20 -20.41 -6.09
C SER A 533 -4.47 -19.08 -6.22
N PHE A 534 -3.14 -19.16 -6.17
CA PHE A 534 -2.27 -18.01 -6.43
C PHE A 534 -1.77 -18.09 -7.86
N TYR A 535 -2.01 -17.04 -8.62
CA TYR A 535 -1.52 -16.89 -9.97
C TYR A 535 -0.30 -15.96 -9.95
N GLU A 536 0.61 -16.20 -10.89
CA GLU A 536 1.72 -15.29 -11.17
C GLU A 536 1.61 -14.90 -12.66
N PRO A 537 1.81 -13.62 -13.04
CA PRO A 537 1.61 -13.19 -14.42
C PRO A 537 2.64 -13.78 -15.40
N ARG A 538 3.63 -14.52 -14.89
CA ARG A 538 4.65 -15.22 -15.67
C ARG A 538 4.14 -16.49 -16.35
N THR A 539 2.93 -16.95 -16.03
CA THR A 539 2.31 -18.03 -16.79
C THR A 539 2.02 -17.52 -18.20
N VAL A 540 2.29 -18.34 -19.21
CA VAL A 540 2.14 -17.93 -20.61
C VAL A 540 0.67 -17.62 -20.96
N ASP A 541 -0.26 -18.13 -20.16
CA ASP A 541 -1.70 -18.11 -20.38
C ASP A 541 -2.36 -16.76 -20.14
N LEU A 542 -2.13 -16.09 -19.00
CA LEU A 542 -2.82 -14.82 -18.69
C LEU A 542 -2.49 -13.70 -19.71
N PRO A 543 -1.21 -13.47 -20.09
CA PRO A 543 -0.89 -12.53 -21.14
C PRO A 543 -1.43 -12.95 -22.51
N TYR A 544 -1.49 -14.26 -22.80
CA TYR A 544 -2.04 -14.78 -24.05
C TYR A 544 -3.55 -14.55 -24.13
N MET A 545 -4.32 -14.97 -23.12
CA MET A 545 -5.76 -14.73 -23.02
C MET A 545 -6.09 -13.25 -23.18
N ARG A 546 -5.25 -12.37 -22.61
CA ARG A 546 -5.44 -10.93 -22.78
C ARG A 546 -5.13 -10.42 -24.19
N LYS A 547 -4.15 -11.02 -24.90
CA LYS A 547 -3.90 -10.74 -26.32
C LYS A 547 -5.06 -11.27 -27.19
N GLU A 548 -5.55 -12.47 -26.91
CA GLU A 548 -6.67 -13.09 -27.62
C GLU A 548 -7.96 -12.28 -27.46
N LEU A 549 -8.28 -11.83 -26.24
CA LEU A 549 -9.39 -10.92 -25.99
C LEU A 549 -9.25 -9.63 -26.81
N ALA A 550 -8.02 -9.14 -26.97
CA ALA A 550 -7.73 -7.92 -27.72
C ALA A 550 -7.83 -8.09 -29.25
N GLU A 551 -7.84 -9.31 -29.80
CA GLU A 551 -8.03 -9.50 -31.25
C GLU A 551 -9.41 -8.99 -31.70
N LYS A 552 -10.48 -9.33 -30.96
CA LYS A 552 -11.85 -8.83 -31.21
C LYS A 552 -12.15 -7.51 -30.50
N PHE A 553 -11.51 -7.26 -29.36
CA PHE A 553 -11.71 -6.05 -28.56
C PHE A 553 -10.38 -5.31 -28.30
N PRO A 554 -9.79 -4.61 -29.30
CA PRO A 554 -8.43 -4.04 -29.22
C PRO A 554 -8.18 -3.16 -27.99
N ASN A 555 -9.21 -2.48 -27.51
CA ASN A 555 -9.18 -1.61 -26.33
C ASN A 555 -9.00 -2.35 -24.99
N LEU A 556 -9.21 -3.67 -24.93
CA LEU A 556 -9.02 -4.50 -23.74
C LEU A 556 -7.57 -5.01 -23.61
N GLY A 557 -6.75 -4.75 -24.64
CA GLY A 557 -5.32 -4.96 -24.61
C GLY A 557 -4.63 -4.17 -23.50
N LYS A 558 -3.40 -4.56 -23.16
CA LYS A 558 -2.59 -3.81 -22.18
C LYS A 558 -2.16 -2.47 -22.80
N GLN A 559 -2.47 -1.38 -22.11
CA GLN A 559 -2.06 -0.02 -22.47
C GLN A 559 -0.85 0.43 -21.64
N ASN A 560 -0.10 1.43 -22.11
CA ASN A 560 0.99 2.05 -21.33
C ASN A 560 0.85 3.59 -21.38
N PRO A 561 0.60 4.27 -20.24
CA PRO A 561 0.40 3.73 -18.89
C PRO A 561 -0.87 2.87 -18.78
N GLN A 562 -0.89 1.92 -17.83
CA GLN A 562 -2.05 1.06 -17.62
C GLN A 562 -3.15 1.82 -16.86
N PRO A 563 -4.38 1.93 -17.41
CA PRO A 563 -5.50 2.54 -16.70
C PRO A 563 -6.03 1.64 -15.58
N THR A 564 -6.69 2.20 -14.58
CA THR A 564 -7.30 1.45 -13.47
C THR A 564 -8.20 0.29 -13.94
N GLY A 565 -8.99 0.49 -15.01
CA GLY A 565 -9.84 -0.55 -15.59
C GLY A 565 -9.08 -1.78 -16.11
N SER A 566 -7.79 -1.62 -16.46
CA SER A 566 -6.89 -2.69 -16.88
C SER A 566 -6.71 -3.78 -15.82
N HIS A 567 -6.69 -3.42 -14.53
CA HIS A 567 -6.50 -4.39 -13.44
C HIS A 567 -7.73 -5.29 -13.25
N ILE A 568 -8.92 -4.77 -13.56
CA ILE A 568 -10.17 -5.55 -13.49
C ILE A 568 -10.18 -6.61 -14.59
N ILE A 569 -9.67 -6.27 -15.79
CA ILE A 569 -9.52 -7.23 -16.89
C ILE A 569 -8.58 -8.37 -16.48
N ASP A 570 -7.41 -8.05 -15.89
CA ASP A 570 -6.48 -9.08 -15.40
C ASP A 570 -7.16 -10.01 -14.36
N ALA A 571 -7.91 -9.44 -13.42
CA ALA A 571 -8.66 -10.23 -12.42
C ALA A 571 -9.75 -11.12 -13.07
N ALA A 572 -10.46 -10.61 -14.08
CA ALA A 572 -11.44 -11.38 -14.84
C ALA A 572 -10.78 -12.52 -15.65
N MET A 573 -9.60 -12.29 -16.23
CA MET A 573 -8.85 -13.34 -16.93
C MET A 573 -8.38 -14.44 -15.97
N VAL A 574 -8.03 -14.09 -14.73
CA VAL A 574 -7.73 -15.08 -13.69
C VAL A 574 -8.95 -15.94 -13.36
N MET A 575 -10.14 -15.33 -13.26
CA MET A 575 -11.39 -16.07 -13.06
C MET A 575 -11.69 -17.00 -14.24
N ALA A 576 -11.63 -16.47 -15.47
CA ALA A 576 -11.82 -17.25 -16.70
C ALA A 576 -10.87 -18.45 -16.72
N TYR A 577 -9.59 -18.20 -16.44
CA TYR A 577 -8.58 -19.24 -16.39
C TYR A 577 -8.92 -20.32 -15.34
N ALA A 578 -9.32 -19.92 -14.14
CA ALA A 578 -9.59 -20.84 -13.05
C ALA A 578 -10.81 -21.74 -13.34
N VAL A 579 -11.84 -21.20 -13.98
CA VAL A 579 -13.06 -21.94 -14.38
C VAL A 579 -12.75 -22.93 -15.51
N GLU A 580 -12.08 -22.49 -16.58
CA GLU A 580 -11.82 -23.32 -17.76
C GLU A 580 -10.82 -24.47 -17.51
N THR A 581 -9.90 -24.29 -16.56
CA THR A 581 -8.85 -25.27 -16.28
C THR A 581 -9.11 -26.16 -15.08
N ASP A 582 -10.25 -26.00 -14.40
CA ASP A 582 -10.58 -26.61 -13.10
C ASP A 582 -9.46 -26.39 -12.05
N SER A 583 -8.64 -25.34 -12.24
CA SER A 583 -7.46 -25.05 -11.42
C SER A 583 -7.87 -24.36 -10.12
N GLY A 584 -8.50 -25.12 -9.24
CA GLY A 584 -9.00 -24.61 -7.96
C GLY A 584 -10.04 -25.49 -7.28
N ASN A 585 -10.31 -26.70 -7.81
CA ASN A 585 -11.49 -27.51 -7.48
C ASN A 585 -12.79 -26.70 -7.67
N LEU A 586 -12.80 -25.79 -8.64
CA LEU A 586 -13.94 -24.96 -8.97
C LEU A 586 -14.84 -25.75 -9.92
N SER A 587 -15.50 -26.77 -9.39
CA SER A 587 -16.50 -27.52 -10.14
C SER A 587 -17.75 -26.68 -10.35
N PHE A 588 -17.67 -25.62 -11.15
CA PHE A 588 -18.83 -24.83 -11.58
C PHE A 588 -19.58 -25.56 -12.70
N GLY A 589 -20.04 -26.78 -12.46
CA GLY A 589 -21.14 -27.41 -13.22
C GLY A 589 -21.08 -27.51 -14.76
N SER A 590 -20.08 -27.00 -15.49
CA SER A 590 -20.00 -27.15 -16.95
C SER A 590 -19.03 -28.27 -17.31
N LYS A 591 -19.60 -29.46 -17.47
CA LYS A 591 -19.03 -30.48 -18.34
C LYS A 591 -19.22 -30.02 -19.78
N ASP A 592 -18.30 -29.21 -20.30
CA ASP A 592 -17.91 -29.33 -21.70
C ASP A 592 -16.43 -28.97 -21.81
N LYS A 593 -15.63 -30.03 -21.84
CA LYS A 593 -14.22 -29.97 -22.14
C LYS A 593 -14.11 -29.50 -23.60
N SER A 594 -13.25 -28.52 -23.88
CA SER A 594 -12.54 -28.28 -25.16
C SER A 594 -12.83 -27.00 -25.96
N GLU A 595 -13.56 -26.01 -25.48
CA GLU A 595 -13.51 -24.69 -26.14
C GLU A 595 -12.26 -23.94 -25.66
N GLY A 596 -11.29 -23.75 -26.57
CA GLY A 596 -10.12 -22.91 -26.29
C GLY A 596 -10.55 -21.49 -25.90
N PHE A 597 -9.67 -20.74 -25.23
CA PHE A 597 -9.95 -19.33 -24.95
C PHE A 597 -10.09 -18.57 -26.26
N ASP A 598 -11.31 -18.14 -26.59
CA ASP A 598 -11.58 -17.23 -27.71
C ASP A 598 -12.06 -15.88 -27.16
N SER A 599 -12.00 -14.82 -27.97
CA SER A 599 -12.33 -13.48 -27.49
C SER A 599 -13.76 -13.34 -26.97
N GLU A 600 -14.71 -14.13 -27.48
CA GLU A 600 -16.13 -14.06 -27.12
C GLU A 600 -16.41 -14.79 -25.80
N SER A 601 -15.86 -15.99 -25.60
CA SER A 601 -15.92 -16.71 -24.33
C SER A 601 -15.25 -15.91 -23.19
N LEU A 602 -14.07 -15.34 -23.44
CA LEU A 602 -13.36 -14.49 -22.47
C LEU A 602 -14.15 -13.23 -22.09
N SER A 603 -14.90 -12.63 -23.02
CA SER A 603 -15.66 -11.40 -22.76
C SER A 603 -16.78 -11.60 -21.74
N ARG A 604 -17.30 -12.83 -21.57
CA ARG A 604 -18.39 -13.15 -20.63
C ARG A 604 -17.98 -13.03 -19.16
N PHE A 605 -16.68 -13.11 -18.87
CA PHE A 605 -16.14 -12.96 -17.51
C PHE A 605 -15.95 -11.50 -17.08
N LEU A 606 -16.09 -10.54 -18.00
CA LEU A 606 -15.93 -9.13 -17.68
C LEU A 606 -17.15 -8.63 -16.87
N PRO A 607 -16.95 -7.96 -15.72
CA PRO A 607 -18.05 -7.48 -14.91
C PRO A 607 -18.85 -6.38 -15.61
N SER A 608 -20.18 -6.46 -15.50
CA SER A 608 -21.11 -5.45 -16.01
C SER A 608 -21.33 -4.28 -15.05
N ASN A 609 -21.05 -4.48 -13.76
CA ASN A 609 -21.18 -3.48 -12.70
C ASN A 609 -19.87 -3.36 -11.92
N ILE A 610 -19.36 -2.14 -11.80
CA ILE A 610 -18.05 -1.87 -11.22
C ILE A 610 -18.17 -0.72 -10.23
N GLN A 611 -17.93 -1.05 -8.97
CA GLN A 611 -17.93 -0.10 -7.87
C GLN A 611 -16.51 0.29 -7.49
N PHE A 612 -16.23 1.58 -7.47
CA PHE A 612 -14.96 2.13 -7.03
C PHE A 612 -15.01 2.44 -5.54
N LEU A 613 -14.11 1.84 -4.78
CA LEU A 613 -13.99 2.09 -3.36
C LEU A 613 -12.68 2.83 -3.09
N SER A 614 -12.79 4.10 -2.75
CA SER A 614 -11.64 4.86 -2.26
C SER A 614 -11.26 4.38 -0.86
N ILE A 615 -10.12 3.69 -0.76
CA ILE A 615 -9.57 3.26 0.53
C ILE A 615 -8.93 4.48 1.21
N LYS A 616 -9.74 5.21 1.97
CA LYS A 616 -9.30 6.34 2.79
C LYS A 616 -9.69 6.17 4.26
N SER A 617 -8.97 6.86 5.14
CA SER A 617 -9.38 6.98 6.54
C SER A 617 -10.75 7.65 6.63
N LYS A 618 -11.62 7.17 7.53
CA LYS A 618 -12.93 7.81 7.77
C LYS A 618 -12.73 9.27 8.16
N ASP A 619 -13.57 10.17 7.66
CA ASP A 619 -13.51 11.59 8.03
C ASP A 619 -13.73 11.78 9.53
N LYS A 620 -13.26 12.91 10.06
CA LYS A 620 -13.35 13.21 11.50
C LYS A 620 -14.80 13.18 11.99
N THR A 621 -15.73 13.59 11.12
CA THR A 621 -17.17 13.62 11.37
C THR A 621 -17.82 12.24 11.47
N ASP A 622 -17.22 11.22 10.85
CA ASP A 622 -17.79 9.86 10.78
C ASP A 622 -16.98 8.85 11.62
N SER A 623 -15.96 9.33 12.34
CA SER A 623 -15.08 8.51 13.16
C SER A 623 -15.63 8.39 14.57
N LYS A 624 -15.69 7.16 15.10
CA LYS A 624 -15.93 6.92 16.54
C LYS A 624 -14.81 7.48 17.43
N TYR A 625 -13.62 7.73 16.86
CA TYR A 625 -12.44 8.20 17.58
C TYR A 625 -11.85 9.43 16.87
N PRO A 626 -12.50 10.60 16.92
CA PRO A 626 -12.07 11.81 16.21
C PRO A 626 -10.71 12.34 16.71
N TYR A 627 -10.34 12.06 17.96
CA TYR A 627 -9.05 12.44 18.57
C TYR A 627 -7.83 11.73 17.97
N LYS A 628 -8.01 10.65 17.19
CA LYS A 628 -6.91 10.01 16.45
C LYS A 628 -6.47 10.82 15.23
N LYS A 629 -7.19 11.90 14.89
CA LYS A 629 -6.83 12.86 13.86
C LYS A 629 -6.45 14.20 14.51
N PRO A 630 -5.54 14.98 13.90
CA PRO A 630 -5.22 16.31 14.40
C PRO A 630 -6.49 17.18 14.52
N LEU A 631 -6.65 17.87 15.65
CA LEU A 631 -7.82 18.72 15.90
C LEU A 631 -7.62 20.15 15.40
N PHE A 632 -6.39 20.64 15.53
CA PHE A 632 -5.95 21.98 15.17
C PHE A 632 -4.70 21.89 14.30
N LYS A 633 -4.48 22.91 13.49
CA LYS A 633 -3.21 23.10 12.77
C LYS A 633 -2.15 23.64 13.74
N ASP A 634 -0.88 23.38 13.47
CA ASP A 634 0.21 23.77 14.38
C ASP A 634 0.39 25.30 14.55
N GLY A 635 -0.08 26.09 13.58
CA GLY A 635 0.06 27.55 13.58
C GLY A 635 -0.79 28.26 14.64
N VAL A 636 -0.14 29.09 15.45
CA VAL A 636 -0.77 29.95 16.48
C VAL A 636 -0.95 31.36 15.95
N PHE A 637 -2.13 31.92 16.17
CA PHE A 637 -2.47 33.29 15.81
C PHE A 637 -2.36 34.20 17.04
N GLY A 638 -1.86 35.42 16.83
CA GLY A 638 -1.80 36.47 17.83
C GLY A 638 -3.09 37.27 17.85
N GLU A 639 -3.73 37.36 19.00
CA GLU A 639 -4.89 38.23 19.22
C GLU A 639 -4.44 39.61 19.73
N ARG A 640 -4.93 40.69 19.10
CA ARG A 640 -4.58 42.08 19.40
C ARG A 640 -5.83 42.95 19.42
N PHE A 641 -5.83 43.97 20.26
CA PHE A 641 -6.91 44.95 20.32
C PHE A 641 -6.40 46.29 19.81
N LEU A 642 -7.25 47.02 19.09
CA LEU A 642 -6.96 48.41 18.77
C LEU A 642 -7.03 49.27 20.04
N PRO A 643 -6.11 50.23 20.22
CA PRO A 643 -6.19 51.17 21.33
C PRO A 643 -7.36 52.14 21.16
N ILE A 644 -7.83 52.67 22.29
CA ILE A 644 -8.75 53.80 22.31
C ILE A 644 -7.93 55.09 22.47
N LEU A 645 -8.24 56.11 21.67
CA LEU A 645 -7.61 57.41 21.71
C LEU A 645 -8.61 58.42 22.26
N ILE A 646 -8.23 59.15 23.30
CA ILE A 646 -8.99 60.32 23.75
C ILE A 646 -8.24 61.55 23.24
N ALA A 647 -8.88 62.30 22.36
CA ALA A 647 -8.34 63.50 21.74
C ALA A 647 -9.00 64.76 22.34
N GLU A 648 -8.47 65.92 22.01
CA GLU A 648 -9.07 67.21 22.41
C GLU A 648 -10.53 67.37 21.93
N LYS A 649 -10.85 66.79 20.77
CA LYS A 649 -12.18 66.76 20.16
C LYS A 649 -12.59 65.30 19.91
N GLY A 650 -13.19 64.68 20.93
CA GLY A 650 -13.85 63.37 20.81
C GLY A 650 -12.97 62.15 21.08
N LEU A 651 -13.49 60.98 20.71
CA LEU A 651 -12.90 59.66 20.96
C LEU A 651 -12.68 58.92 19.63
N ARG A 652 -11.53 58.25 19.50
CA ARG A 652 -11.17 57.50 18.29
C ARG A 652 -10.68 56.09 18.63
N VAL A 653 -10.73 55.18 17.65
CA VAL A 653 -10.16 53.83 17.75
C VAL A 653 -9.06 53.67 16.71
N GLY A 654 -7.83 53.40 17.15
CA GLY A 654 -6.68 53.26 16.27
C GLY A 654 -5.35 53.59 16.93
N TYR A 655 -4.31 53.80 16.11
CA TYR A 655 -2.94 53.96 16.61
C TYR A 655 -2.49 55.43 16.74
N THR A 656 -2.95 56.28 15.82
CA THR A 656 -2.67 57.73 15.75
C THR A 656 -3.91 58.45 15.24
N LEU A 657 -3.99 59.78 15.34
CA LEU A 657 -5.12 60.55 14.81
C LEU A 657 -5.36 60.30 13.31
N GLU A 658 -4.28 60.27 12.51
CA GLU A 658 -4.32 59.98 11.07
C GLU A 658 -4.66 58.52 10.73
N ASN A 659 -4.38 57.58 11.65
CA ASN A 659 -4.61 56.14 11.48
C ASN A 659 -5.57 55.62 12.57
N SER A 660 -6.74 56.23 12.63
CA SER A 660 -7.83 55.89 13.54
C SER A 660 -9.19 56.28 12.98
N LEU A 661 -10.23 55.62 13.46
CA LEU A 661 -11.63 55.93 13.14
C LEU A 661 -12.25 56.72 14.29
N GLU A 662 -12.98 57.77 13.95
CA GLU A 662 -13.76 58.54 14.92
C GLU A 662 -14.99 57.75 15.39
N VAL A 663 -15.33 57.88 16.66
CA VAL A 663 -16.53 57.26 17.23
C VAL A 663 -17.63 58.32 17.27
N ASN A 664 -18.58 58.20 16.34
CA ASN A 664 -19.73 59.11 16.22
C ASN A 664 -20.89 58.66 17.12
N SER A 665 -20.66 58.53 18.43
CA SER A 665 -21.76 58.32 19.37
C SER A 665 -22.36 59.67 19.80
N GLU A 666 -23.67 59.72 20.00
CA GLU A 666 -24.38 60.88 20.56
C GLU A 666 -23.77 61.31 21.91
N ASN A 667 -23.14 60.38 22.63
CA ASN A 667 -22.27 60.64 23.77
C ASN A 667 -20.99 59.77 23.75
N PRO A 668 -19.79 60.30 23.46
CA PRO A 668 -18.51 59.57 23.52
C PRO A 668 -18.14 59.01 24.90
N GLU A 669 -18.65 59.64 25.96
CA GLU A 669 -18.43 59.20 27.35
C GLU A 669 -19.09 57.86 27.63
N GLU A 670 -20.25 57.59 27.02
CA GLU A 670 -20.96 56.31 27.17
C GLU A 670 -20.13 55.15 26.63
N PHE A 671 -19.59 55.29 25.41
CA PHE A 671 -18.69 54.31 24.81
C PHE A 671 -17.46 54.07 25.69
N PHE A 672 -16.87 55.15 26.22
CA PHE A 672 -15.74 55.07 27.13
C PHE A 672 -16.09 54.31 28.42
N ASN A 673 -17.22 54.63 29.07
CA ASN A 673 -17.63 54.04 30.32
C ASN A 673 -17.86 52.52 30.20
N VAL A 674 -18.43 52.06 29.07
CA VAL A 674 -18.60 50.63 28.78
C VAL A 674 -17.26 49.89 28.69
N LEU A 675 -16.22 50.52 28.12
CA LEU A 675 -14.90 49.91 27.98
C LEU A 675 -13.93 50.19 29.13
N LYS A 676 -14.15 51.24 29.94
CA LYS A 676 -13.26 51.69 31.03
C LYS A 676 -12.68 50.54 31.88
N PRO A 677 -13.46 49.51 32.31
CA PRO A 677 -12.92 48.41 33.12
C PRO A 677 -11.82 47.58 32.44
N TYR A 678 -11.69 47.67 31.11
CA TYR A 678 -10.77 46.91 30.28
C TYR A 678 -9.65 47.77 29.69
N LEU A 679 -9.66 49.09 29.92
CA LEU A 679 -8.64 50.00 29.41
C LEU A 679 -7.56 50.25 30.47
N LEU A 680 -6.37 50.59 29.99
CA LEU A 680 -5.23 50.96 30.83
C LEU A 680 -4.77 52.37 30.48
N PHE A 681 -4.39 53.16 31.46
CA PHE A 681 -3.66 54.40 31.28
C PHE A 681 -2.31 54.28 31.98
N LYS A 682 -1.21 54.57 31.27
CA LYS A 682 0.16 54.37 31.78
C LYS A 682 0.38 52.98 32.42
N ARG A 683 -0.17 51.92 31.79
CA ARG A 683 -0.12 50.51 32.22
C ARG A 683 -0.88 50.17 33.52
N LYS A 684 -1.71 51.08 34.05
CA LYS A 684 -2.57 50.85 35.21
C LYS A 684 -4.05 50.94 34.84
N PRO A 685 -4.98 50.29 35.58
CA PRO A 685 -6.42 50.50 35.42
C PRO A 685 -6.79 51.99 35.51
N ILE A 686 -7.83 52.40 34.80
CA ILE A 686 -8.26 53.79 34.75
C ILE A 686 -9.20 54.09 35.91
N GLU A 687 -8.82 55.02 36.78
CA GLU A 687 -9.66 55.54 37.86
C GLU A 687 -10.40 56.82 37.44
N SER A 688 -9.73 57.70 36.69
CA SER A 688 -10.27 58.98 36.21
C SER A 688 -11.51 58.85 35.31
N ASN A 689 -12.33 59.91 35.27
CA ASN A 689 -13.46 60.03 34.34
C ASN A 689 -13.01 60.51 32.95
N TYR A 690 -13.94 60.52 32.00
CA TYR A 690 -13.65 60.87 30.61
C TYR A 690 -13.10 62.30 30.46
N GLN A 691 -13.69 63.27 31.15
CA GLN A 691 -13.38 64.70 31.08
C GLN A 691 -11.97 65.01 31.61
N THR A 692 -11.56 64.34 32.69
CA THR A 692 -10.18 64.44 33.20
C THR A 692 -9.17 63.96 32.16
N LEU A 693 -9.48 62.88 31.44
CA LEU A 693 -8.61 62.34 30.40
C LEU A 693 -8.55 63.24 29.17
N VAL A 694 -9.66 63.91 28.81
CA VAL A 694 -9.68 64.95 27.77
C VAL A 694 -8.79 66.14 28.16
N ALA A 695 -8.86 66.60 29.41
CA ALA A 695 -7.98 67.66 29.91
C ALA A 695 -6.49 67.25 29.89
N PHE A 696 -6.18 65.97 30.14
CA PHE A 696 -4.82 65.46 29.96
C PHE A 696 -4.40 65.40 28.49
N ALA A 697 -5.30 65.04 27.57
CA ALA A 697 -5.04 65.04 26.14
C ALA A 697 -4.70 66.45 25.62
N GLN A 698 -5.42 67.48 26.07
CA GLN A 698 -5.15 68.90 25.75
C GLN A 698 -3.79 69.39 26.25
N LYS A 699 -3.24 68.78 27.29
CA LYS A 699 -1.90 69.09 27.83
C LYS A 699 -0.79 68.22 27.23
N ASP A 700 -1.12 67.15 26.51
CA ASP A 700 -0.15 66.27 25.87
C ASP A 700 0.29 66.89 24.54
N LYS A 701 1.61 66.91 24.27
CA LYS A 701 2.17 67.47 23.03
C LYS A 701 1.62 66.86 21.75
N ARG A 702 1.03 65.67 21.81
CA ARG A 702 0.43 64.98 20.67
C ARG A 702 -1.03 65.38 20.42
N GLY A 703 -1.70 66.04 21.38
CA GLY A 703 -3.13 66.35 21.35
C GLY A 703 -4.05 65.15 21.63
N TYR A 704 -3.50 64.01 22.07
CA TYR A 704 -4.28 62.83 22.44
C TYR A 704 -3.55 61.91 23.42
N ILE A 705 -4.31 61.12 24.17
CA ILE A 705 -3.79 60.03 25.00
C ILE A 705 -4.17 58.67 24.42
N VAL A 706 -3.33 57.66 24.67
CA VAL A 706 -3.53 56.27 24.20
C VAL A 706 -3.92 55.38 25.37
N LEU A 707 -5.06 54.70 25.23
CA LEU A 707 -5.58 53.76 26.20
C LEU A 707 -5.55 52.34 25.62
N PRO A 708 -4.47 51.56 25.86
CA PRO A 708 -4.42 50.16 25.45
C PRO A 708 -5.40 49.29 26.25
N VAL A 709 -5.90 48.23 25.60
CA VAL A 709 -6.77 47.24 26.24
C VAL A 709 -5.95 46.27 27.11
N ASN A 710 -6.43 45.99 28.32
CA ASN A 710 -5.97 44.90 29.18
C ASN A 710 -6.36 43.56 28.54
N LYS A 711 -5.45 43.02 27.70
CA LYS A 711 -5.68 41.83 26.89
C LYS A 711 -6.15 40.60 27.68
N PRO A 712 -5.51 40.18 28.80
CA PRO A 712 -5.99 39.03 29.57
C PRO A 712 -7.43 39.20 30.06
N LYS A 713 -7.77 40.36 30.62
CA LYS A 713 -9.11 40.66 31.15
C LYS A 713 -10.16 40.71 30.03
N ALA A 714 -9.82 41.30 28.89
CA ALA A 714 -10.70 41.36 27.71
C ALA A 714 -10.94 39.97 27.11
N LEU A 715 -9.91 39.14 26.95
CA LEU A 715 -10.07 37.79 26.41
C LEU A 715 -10.86 36.88 27.35
N GLU A 716 -10.72 37.04 28.67
CA GLU A 716 -11.53 36.31 29.65
C GLU A 716 -13.01 36.68 29.51
N SER A 717 -13.33 37.98 29.45
CA SER A 717 -14.69 38.47 29.22
C SER A 717 -15.30 37.94 27.92
N ILE A 718 -14.59 38.06 26.78
CA ILE A 718 -15.07 37.55 25.48
C ILE A 718 -15.34 36.03 25.52
N SER A 719 -14.58 35.30 26.34
CA SER A 719 -14.69 33.83 26.42
C SER A 719 -15.90 33.36 27.26
N GLN A 720 -16.50 34.23 28.08
CA GLN A 720 -17.66 33.86 28.94
C GLN A 720 -19.00 33.74 28.20
N ARG A 721 -19.05 34.03 26.88
CA ARG A 721 -20.26 33.95 26.02
C ARG A 721 -21.48 34.75 26.50
N LYS A 722 -21.28 35.78 27.32
CA LYS A 722 -22.35 36.72 27.69
C LYS A 722 -22.55 37.74 26.56
N SER A 723 -23.80 38.04 26.24
CA SER A 723 -24.16 39.03 25.22
C SER A 723 -24.16 40.44 25.80
N ASP A 724 -23.04 40.84 26.41
CA ASP A 724 -22.91 42.15 27.03
C ASP A 724 -22.40 43.20 26.02
N PRO A 725 -22.78 44.49 26.16
CA PRO A 725 -22.33 45.57 25.28
C PRO A 725 -20.79 45.68 25.21
N HIS A 726 -20.10 45.53 26.34
CA HIS A 726 -18.64 45.58 26.39
C HIS A 726 -17.98 44.43 25.62
N THR A 727 -18.53 43.21 25.70
CA THR A 727 -18.02 42.04 24.96
C THR A 727 -18.15 42.22 23.46
N SER A 728 -19.27 42.81 23.01
CA SER A 728 -19.50 43.12 21.60
C SER A 728 -18.49 44.15 21.07
N ILE A 729 -18.26 45.23 21.83
CA ILE A 729 -17.28 46.25 21.44
C ILE A 729 -15.86 45.66 21.42
N LEU A 730 -15.48 44.88 22.44
CA LEU A 730 -14.18 44.22 22.50
C LEU A 730 -13.95 43.28 21.31
N LYS A 731 -14.97 42.54 20.85
CA LYS A 731 -14.90 41.73 19.61
C LYS A 731 -14.72 42.61 18.37
N ASN A 732 -15.40 43.75 18.29
CA ASN A 732 -15.32 44.66 17.13
C ASN A 732 -13.94 45.33 16.97
N ILE A 733 -13.21 45.53 18.06
CA ILE A 733 -11.85 46.13 18.05
C ILE A 733 -10.73 45.07 18.12
N LEU A 734 -11.08 43.78 18.24
CA LEU A 734 -10.16 42.65 18.21
C LEU A 734 -9.79 42.33 16.77
N TYR A 735 -8.50 42.20 16.50
CA TYR A 735 -7.98 41.69 15.24
C TYR A 735 -6.91 40.63 15.48
N THR A 736 -6.70 39.80 14.48
CA THR A 736 -5.80 38.65 14.53
C THR A 736 -4.59 38.87 13.63
N VAL A 737 -3.43 38.42 14.07
CA VAL A 737 -2.18 38.48 13.33
C VAL A 737 -1.54 37.10 13.27
N SER A 738 -0.83 36.83 12.18
CA SER A 738 0.02 35.65 12.04
C SER A 738 1.43 36.08 11.62
N ARG A 739 2.46 35.39 12.10
CA ARG A 739 3.83 35.60 11.62
C ARG A 739 3.98 34.90 10.27
N GLU A 740 4.23 35.66 9.22
CA GLU A 740 4.55 35.11 7.90
C GLU A 740 6.06 35.19 7.67
N SER A 741 6.64 34.10 7.16
CA SER A 741 8.04 34.11 6.76
C SER A 741 8.23 35.07 5.59
N ILE A 742 9.42 35.68 5.50
CA ILE A 742 9.73 36.66 4.44
C ILE A 742 9.37 36.10 3.04
N PRO A 743 9.78 34.87 2.67
CA PRO A 743 9.49 34.35 1.33
C PRO A 743 7.99 34.15 1.06
N SER A 744 7.20 33.81 2.10
CA SER A 744 5.77 33.55 1.94
C SER A 744 4.97 34.80 1.57
N LEU A 745 5.46 36.00 1.92
CA LEU A 745 4.77 37.25 1.64
C LEU A 745 5.17 37.84 0.28
N ILE A 746 6.44 37.74 -0.11
CA ILE A 746 7.01 38.49 -1.24
C ILE A 746 7.14 37.70 -2.55
N PHE A 747 6.94 36.37 -2.53
CA PHE A 747 6.99 35.53 -3.74
C PHE A 747 5.63 34.96 -4.12
N ASP A 748 5.40 34.83 -5.44
CA ASP A 748 4.36 33.96 -6.02
C ASP A 748 5.02 32.88 -6.88
N LYS A 749 4.75 31.60 -6.60
CA LYS A 749 5.30 30.43 -7.30
C LYS A 749 6.81 30.53 -7.65
N ASN A 750 7.60 31.03 -6.71
CA ASN A 750 9.06 31.26 -6.76
C ASN A 750 9.54 32.52 -7.50
N THR A 751 8.64 33.36 -8.00
CA THR A 751 8.97 34.65 -8.61
C THR A 751 8.66 35.79 -7.66
N LEU A 752 9.58 36.75 -7.54
CA LEU A 752 9.38 37.95 -6.73
C LEU A 752 8.16 38.70 -7.29
N ILE A 753 7.24 39.10 -6.40
CA ILE A 753 6.00 39.78 -6.80
C ILE A 753 6.37 41.06 -7.57
N PRO A 754 5.95 41.20 -8.86
CA PRO A 754 6.45 42.25 -9.77
C PRO A 754 6.30 43.69 -9.27
N GLU A 755 5.30 43.93 -8.44
CA GLU A 755 4.91 45.23 -7.88
C GLU A 755 5.91 45.76 -6.84
N ILE A 756 6.68 44.88 -6.19
CA ILE A 756 7.65 45.25 -5.15
C ILE A 756 8.86 45.95 -5.78
N LYS A 757 9.02 47.26 -5.52
CA LYS A 757 10.11 48.13 -6.02
C LYS A 757 10.89 48.78 -4.88
N SER A 758 12.20 49.02 -5.04
CA SER A 758 13.12 49.33 -3.92
C SER A 758 13.20 50.78 -3.46
N ASN A 759 12.92 51.80 -4.30
CA ASN A 759 13.19 53.20 -3.88
C ASN A 759 12.13 53.73 -2.87
N LYS A 760 10.91 53.21 -2.99
CA LYS A 760 9.83 53.23 -1.98
C LYS A 760 9.08 51.91 -2.20
N VAL A 761 8.98 51.07 -1.17
CA VAL A 761 8.33 49.76 -1.30
C VAL A 761 6.88 49.97 -1.75
N ASN A 762 6.60 49.60 -3.00
CA ASN A 762 5.25 49.57 -3.53
C ASN A 762 4.70 48.14 -3.37
N TRP A 763 3.65 47.98 -2.57
CA TRP A 763 3.06 46.67 -2.30
C TRP A 763 2.04 46.26 -3.39
N GLY A 764 1.56 47.18 -4.22
CA GLY A 764 0.43 46.96 -5.12
C GLY A 764 -0.90 46.69 -4.37
N ASP A 765 -2.03 46.82 -5.05
CA ASP A 765 -3.35 46.80 -4.40
C ASP A 765 -3.67 45.51 -3.64
N LYS A 766 -3.18 44.37 -4.14
CA LYS A 766 -3.45 43.04 -3.57
C LYS A 766 -2.73 42.83 -2.23
N LEU A 767 -1.45 43.20 -2.12
CA LEU A 767 -0.72 43.09 -0.85
C LEU A 767 -1.05 44.24 0.09
N GLU A 768 -1.37 45.43 -0.43
CA GLU A 768 -1.79 46.56 0.40
C GLU A 768 -3.01 46.19 1.26
N LYS A 769 -3.95 45.40 0.70
CA LYS A 769 -5.11 44.86 1.44
C LYS A 769 -4.71 43.94 2.60
N LYS A 770 -3.56 43.23 2.55
CA LYS A 770 -3.09 42.38 3.65
C LYS A 770 -2.68 43.19 4.88
N PHE A 771 -2.33 44.47 4.72
CA PHE A 771 -1.95 45.36 5.81
C PHE A 771 -3.11 46.23 6.32
N ARG A 772 -4.37 45.90 5.96
CA ARG A 772 -5.55 46.62 6.43
C ARG A 772 -6.28 45.80 7.49
N ILE A 773 -6.69 46.47 8.56
CA ILE A 773 -7.58 45.93 9.58
C ILE A 773 -8.97 46.51 9.30
N LYS A 774 -9.94 45.66 8.94
CA LYS A 774 -11.33 46.08 8.78
C LYS A 774 -11.98 46.17 10.16
N ILE A 775 -12.69 47.25 10.44
CA ILE A 775 -13.34 47.52 11.72
C ILE A 775 -14.77 47.96 11.49
N GLU A 776 -15.69 47.40 12.26
CA GLU A 776 -17.10 47.80 12.32
C GLU A 776 -17.52 47.77 13.79
N ILE A 777 -17.70 48.95 14.39
CA ILE A 777 -18.02 49.09 15.82
C ILE A 777 -19.50 49.41 15.97
N LYS A 778 -20.18 48.60 16.77
CA LYS A 778 -21.57 48.80 17.19
C LYS A 778 -21.66 48.98 18.70
N LEU A 779 -22.50 49.92 19.12
CA LEU A 779 -22.91 50.13 20.51
C LEU A 779 -24.43 49.99 20.55
N TYR A 780 -24.95 49.08 21.39
CA TYR A 780 -26.39 48.73 21.45
C TYR A 780 -27.02 48.46 20.07
N GLY A 781 -26.27 47.83 19.16
CA GLY A 781 -26.72 47.53 17.80
C GLY A 781 -26.58 48.70 16.80
N LYS A 782 -26.42 49.95 17.25
CA LYS A 782 -26.19 51.12 16.40
C LYS A 782 -24.72 51.17 15.96
N LYS A 783 -24.49 51.31 14.65
CA LYS A 783 -23.16 51.44 14.05
C LYS A 783 -22.60 52.84 14.34
N ILE A 784 -21.46 52.91 15.03
CA ILE A 784 -20.85 54.16 15.50
C ILE A 784 -19.48 54.46 14.87
N ALA A 785 -18.83 53.46 14.27
CA ALA A 785 -17.63 53.62 13.46
C ALA A 785 -17.48 52.45 12.47
N ASP A 786 -16.98 52.72 11.26
CA ASP A 786 -16.65 51.69 10.26
C ASP A 786 -15.57 52.19 9.31
N GLY A 787 -14.70 51.29 8.88
CA GLY A 787 -13.64 51.59 7.94
C GLY A 787 -12.46 50.64 8.07
N PHE A 788 -11.30 51.14 7.62
CA PHE A 788 -10.06 50.39 7.66
C PHE A 788 -8.98 51.17 8.40
N ILE A 789 -8.19 50.45 9.20
CA ILE A 789 -7.01 50.98 9.88
C ILE A 789 -5.78 50.32 9.27
N ARG A 790 -4.75 51.11 8.97
CA ARG A 790 -3.47 50.60 8.46
C ARG A 790 -2.73 49.88 9.58
N TYR A 791 -2.32 48.64 9.34
CA TYR A 791 -1.52 47.88 10.29
C TYR A 791 -0.12 48.50 10.42
N PRO A 792 0.32 48.89 11.64
CA PRO A 792 1.59 49.59 11.83
C PRO A 792 2.78 48.71 11.47
N GLY A 793 2.69 47.38 11.60
CA GLY A 793 3.80 46.48 11.23
C GLY A 793 4.16 46.51 9.74
N LYS A 794 3.35 47.14 8.88
CA LYS A 794 3.72 47.41 7.47
C LYS A 794 5.04 48.19 7.38
N THR A 795 5.28 49.15 8.27
CA THR A 795 6.52 49.94 8.23
C THR A 795 7.75 49.10 8.54
N GLU A 796 7.62 48.07 9.39
CA GLU A 796 8.72 47.15 9.70
C GLU A 796 9.04 46.25 8.50
N TRP A 797 8.03 45.79 7.77
CA TRP A 797 8.23 45.11 6.49
C TRP A 797 8.89 46.02 5.44
N GLU A 798 8.48 47.28 5.36
CA GLU A 798 9.09 48.27 4.44
C GLU A 798 10.57 48.49 4.80
N LYS A 799 10.90 48.69 6.08
CA LYS A 799 12.29 48.81 6.57
C LYS A 799 13.13 47.58 6.26
N LEU A 800 12.59 46.38 6.47
CA LEU A 800 13.29 45.11 6.20
C LEU A 800 13.72 45.01 4.73
N LEU A 801 12.81 45.31 3.79
CA LEU A 801 13.11 45.23 2.36
C LEU A 801 14.12 46.30 1.89
N LEU A 802 14.32 47.34 2.69
CA LEU A 802 15.28 48.41 2.45
C LEU A 802 16.63 48.19 3.15
N THR A 803 16.82 47.06 3.84
CA THR A 803 18.12 46.71 4.45
C THR A 803 19.14 46.33 3.37
N GLU A 804 20.42 46.63 3.62
CA GLU A 804 21.51 46.45 2.64
C GLU A 804 21.59 45.04 2.00
N PRO A 805 21.36 43.91 2.73
CA PRO A 805 21.37 42.57 2.13
C PRO A 805 20.25 42.31 1.11
N LEU A 806 19.11 43.02 1.22
CA LEU A 806 17.92 42.78 0.39
C LEU A 806 17.68 43.86 -0.66
N LYS A 807 18.02 45.11 -0.35
CA LYS A 807 17.70 46.30 -1.15
C LYS A 807 18.17 46.17 -2.59
N GLY A 808 19.42 45.75 -2.83
CA GLY A 808 19.98 45.55 -4.16
C GLY A 808 19.32 44.39 -4.93
N LEU A 809 19.06 43.27 -4.24
CA LEU A 809 18.46 42.07 -4.83
C LEU A 809 16.98 42.27 -5.21
N VAL A 810 16.24 43.01 -4.39
CA VAL A 810 14.86 43.42 -4.68
C VAL A 810 14.84 44.43 -5.82
N LYS A 811 15.73 45.44 -5.80
CA LYS A 811 15.85 46.45 -6.87
C LYS A 811 16.09 45.81 -8.24
N ASN A 812 17.04 44.86 -8.30
CA ASN A 812 17.45 44.21 -9.54
C ASN A 812 16.59 42.98 -9.89
N LYS A 813 15.55 42.67 -9.09
CA LYS A 813 14.69 41.48 -9.23
C LYS A 813 15.46 40.15 -9.30
N THR A 814 16.62 40.09 -8.64
CA THR A 814 17.48 38.88 -8.59
C THR A 814 17.27 38.06 -7.32
N LEU A 815 16.47 38.55 -6.37
CA LEU A 815 16.14 37.81 -5.15
C LEU A 815 15.32 36.56 -5.49
N THR A 816 15.75 35.39 -5.02
CA THR A 816 15.05 34.10 -5.21
C THR A 816 14.72 33.46 -3.86
N PRO A 817 13.74 32.54 -3.78
CA PRO A 817 13.43 31.85 -2.51
C PRO A 817 14.63 31.12 -1.90
N LYS A 818 15.50 30.54 -2.75
CA LYS A 818 16.72 29.83 -2.32
C LYS A 818 17.70 30.72 -1.56
N TRP A 819 17.66 32.03 -1.76
CA TRP A 819 18.49 32.96 -1.02
C TRP A 819 18.27 32.81 0.50
N PHE A 820 17.03 32.54 0.91
CA PHE A 820 16.63 32.36 2.30
C PHE A 820 16.95 30.97 2.87
N ASP A 821 17.46 30.03 2.07
CA ASP A 821 17.91 28.71 2.53
C ASP A 821 19.36 28.77 3.06
N SER A 822 20.12 29.82 2.75
CA SER A 822 21.50 30.02 3.21
C SER A 822 21.54 30.67 4.59
N LEU A 823 22.17 29.99 5.55
CA LEU A 823 22.37 30.52 6.90
C LEU A 823 23.25 31.78 6.92
N GLU A 824 24.20 31.89 5.99
CA GLU A 824 25.08 33.06 5.87
C GLU A 824 24.31 34.29 5.40
N ASN A 825 23.44 34.12 4.39
CA ASN A 825 22.56 35.18 3.90
C ASN A 825 21.59 35.65 4.99
N LEU A 826 21.01 34.70 5.72
CA LEU A 826 20.09 34.99 6.82
C LEU A 826 20.77 35.73 7.98
N ALA A 827 22.04 35.42 8.27
CA ALA A 827 22.81 36.13 9.29
C ALA A 827 22.95 37.63 8.96
N GLY A 828 22.98 38.00 7.68
CA GLY A 828 22.95 39.40 7.24
C GLY A 828 21.69 40.17 7.67
N LEU A 829 20.61 39.48 8.05
CA LEU A 829 19.37 40.10 8.54
C LEU A 829 19.34 40.26 10.06
N ASP A 830 20.39 39.85 10.77
CA ASP A 830 20.40 39.81 12.24
C ASP A 830 20.18 41.18 12.87
N ASP A 831 20.78 42.23 12.33
CA ASP A 831 20.65 43.59 12.86
C ASP A 831 19.19 44.10 12.85
N HIS A 832 18.34 43.57 11.96
CA HIS A 832 16.94 43.93 11.92
C HIS A 832 16.08 43.18 12.95
N PHE A 833 16.50 41.97 13.37
CA PHE A 833 15.69 41.07 14.20
C PHE A 833 16.26 40.81 15.60
N LYS A 834 17.55 41.02 15.81
CA LYS A 834 18.25 40.74 17.07
C LYS A 834 18.60 42.04 17.77
N ASP A 835 18.45 42.01 19.08
CA ASP A 835 19.02 43.03 19.95
C ASP A 835 20.52 42.75 20.12
N THR A 836 21.33 43.56 19.43
CA THR A 836 22.80 43.51 19.41
C THR A 836 23.44 44.26 20.58
N SER A 837 22.64 44.88 21.46
CA SER A 837 23.14 45.71 22.57
C SER A 837 23.94 44.95 23.65
N ASN A 838 23.79 43.63 23.76
CA ASN A 838 24.57 42.81 24.69
C ASN A 838 25.03 41.49 24.03
N PRO A 839 26.22 41.49 23.39
CA PRO A 839 26.77 40.32 22.70
C PRO A 839 27.30 39.22 23.65
N GLU A 840 27.58 39.53 24.92
CA GLU A 840 28.19 38.60 25.88
C GLU A 840 27.18 37.70 26.63
N ALA A 841 25.88 37.94 26.47
CA ALA A 841 24.84 37.18 27.13
C ALA A 841 24.89 35.68 26.74
N LYS A 842 25.36 34.83 27.67
CA LYS A 842 25.39 33.37 27.52
C LYS A 842 23.97 32.80 27.46
N HIS A 843 23.78 31.73 26.67
CA HIS A 843 22.51 30.98 26.50
C HIS A 843 21.40 31.66 25.68
N LYS A 844 21.73 32.61 24.78
CA LYS A 844 20.76 33.10 23.77
C LYS A 844 20.42 32.00 22.75
N ARG A 845 19.12 31.82 22.45
CA ARG A 845 18.67 30.91 21.37
C ARG A 845 19.11 31.45 20.01
N LYS A 846 19.73 30.60 19.18
CA LYS A 846 19.98 30.91 17.77
C LYS A 846 18.67 30.78 16.99
N SER A 847 18.19 31.86 16.38
CA SER A 847 17.02 31.82 15.48
C SER A 847 17.49 31.71 14.05
N ASN A 848 16.99 30.72 13.32
CA ASN A 848 17.15 30.60 11.86
C ASN A 848 15.82 30.86 11.13
N HIS A 849 14.84 31.45 11.83
CA HIS A 849 13.49 31.70 11.29
C HIS A 849 13.15 33.19 11.40
N TYR A 850 13.15 33.86 10.25
CA TYR A 850 12.88 35.29 10.13
C TYR A 850 11.47 35.49 9.58
N ALA A 851 10.62 36.09 10.41
CA ALA A 851 9.20 36.27 10.11
C ALA A 851 8.68 37.52 10.81
N LEU A 852 7.82 38.26 10.12
CA LEU A 852 7.15 39.44 10.64
C LEU A 852 5.63 39.21 10.64
N PRO A 853 4.89 39.88 11.55
CA PRO A 853 3.45 39.71 11.65
C PRO A 853 2.71 40.41 10.48
N VAL A 854 1.58 39.83 10.08
CA VAL A 854 0.57 40.44 9.20
C VAL A 854 -0.85 40.17 9.72
N PRO A 855 -1.82 41.08 9.52
CA PRO A 855 -3.23 40.83 9.79
C PRO A 855 -3.74 39.59 9.04
N LYS A 856 -4.19 38.58 9.78
CA LYS A 856 -4.64 37.30 9.23
C LYS A 856 -5.47 36.52 10.23
N GLY A 857 -6.68 36.14 9.84
CA GLY A 857 -7.57 35.30 10.64
C GLY A 857 -7.32 33.80 10.47
N PRO A 858 -7.58 32.99 11.52
CA PRO A 858 -7.63 31.54 11.40
C PRO A 858 -8.85 31.10 10.58
N SER A 859 -8.76 29.96 9.90
CA SER A 859 -9.92 29.34 9.27
C SER A 859 -10.68 28.53 10.32
N GLY A 860 -11.84 29.03 10.76
CA GLY A 860 -12.64 28.43 11.83
C GLY A 860 -11.90 28.46 13.16
N GLY A 861 -11.61 29.67 13.64
CA GLY A 861 -10.73 29.88 14.79
C GLY A 861 -11.29 29.35 16.10
N PHE A 862 -10.43 28.74 16.92
CA PHE A 862 -10.72 28.39 18.30
C PHE A 862 -9.66 28.95 19.24
N ARG A 863 -10.12 29.69 20.24
CA ARG A 863 -9.33 30.15 21.37
C ARG A 863 -9.31 29.06 22.44
N ILE A 864 -8.12 28.70 22.86
CA ILE A 864 -7.86 27.71 23.90
C ILE A 864 -7.26 28.43 25.11
N ARG A 865 -7.91 28.30 26.25
CA ARG A 865 -7.38 28.71 27.56
C ARG A 865 -6.57 27.55 28.16
N ARG A 866 -5.29 27.76 28.43
CA ARG A 866 -4.39 26.79 29.05
C ARG A 866 -3.80 27.37 30.33
N ASN A 867 -3.43 26.50 31.26
CA ASN A 867 -2.61 26.88 32.40
C ASN A 867 -1.15 26.63 32.03
N SER A 868 -0.27 27.59 32.30
CA SER A 868 1.17 27.36 32.31
C SER A 868 1.56 26.57 33.57
N PHE A 869 2.81 26.09 33.62
CA PHE A 869 3.29 25.27 34.75
C PHE A 869 3.25 26.03 36.08
N ASP A 870 3.40 27.35 36.03
CA ASP A 870 3.38 28.31 37.13
C ASP A 870 1.98 28.87 37.41
N GLY A 871 0.94 28.29 36.82
CA GLY A 871 -0.47 28.60 37.13
C GLY A 871 -1.06 29.82 36.41
N TYR A 872 -0.31 30.51 35.54
CA TYR A 872 -0.86 31.60 34.74
C TYR A 872 -1.76 31.09 33.61
N LYS A 873 -2.82 31.84 33.32
CA LYS A 873 -3.73 31.56 32.20
C LYS A 873 -3.13 32.10 30.90
N VAL A 874 -2.95 31.22 29.91
CA VAL A 874 -2.50 31.54 28.56
C VAL A 874 -3.63 31.31 27.57
N TYR A 875 -3.88 32.31 26.72
CA TYR A 875 -4.88 32.24 25.65
C TYR A 875 -4.17 32.10 24.30
N GLN A 876 -4.50 31.04 23.56
CA GLN A 876 -3.90 30.73 22.26
C GLN A 876 -4.98 30.49 21.22
N LEU A 877 -4.85 31.13 20.06
CA LEU A 877 -5.79 31.01 18.96
C LEU A 877 -5.24 30.07 17.89
N TYR A 878 -6.02 29.06 17.52
CA TYR A 878 -5.65 28.05 16.53
C TYR A 878 -6.67 27.98 15.39
N SER A 879 -6.21 27.58 14.20
CA SER A 879 -7.10 27.12 13.13
C SER A 879 -7.48 25.65 13.35
N VAL A 880 -8.71 25.29 13.04
CA VAL A 880 -9.14 23.88 13.02
C VAL A 880 -8.48 23.14 11.86
N ASP A 881 -8.14 21.87 12.09
CA ASP A 881 -7.74 20.96 11.02
C ASP A 881 -8.95 20.12 10.55
N GLY A 882 -9.39 20.33 9.32
CA GLY A 882 -10.63 19.73 8.79
C GLY A 882 -11.91 20.39 9.30
N ASN A 883 -12.98 19.60 9.49
CA ASN A 883 -14.29 20.09 9.94
C ASN A 883 -14.39 20.09 11.48
N SER A 884 -14.85 21.19 12.07
CA SER A 884 -15.24 21.29 13.48
C SER A 884 -16.69 20.87 13.76
N PHE A 885 -17.53 20.83 12.72
CA PHE A 885 -18.95 20.54 12.79
C PHE A 885 -19.28 19.25 12.05
N HIS A 886 -20.35 18.53 12.45
CA HIS A 886 -20.76 17.28 11.82
C HIS A 886 -22.16 17.30 11.18
N ALA A 887 -22.99 18.29 11.52
CA ALA A 887 -24.38 18.34 11.09
C ALA A 887 -24.94 19.77 11.14
N PHE A 888 -26.09 19.95 10.51
CA PHE A 888 -26.96 21.11 10.72
C PHE A 888 -28.14 20.73 11.60
N LYS A 889 -28.61 21.69 12.42
CA LYS A 889 -29.85 21.56 13.19
C LYS A 889 -31.07 21.78 12.30
N ILE A 890 -32.09 20.95 12.50
CA ILE A 890 -33.43 21.14 11.92
C ILE A 890 -34.40 21.37 13.08
N GLU A 891 -35.07 22.52 13.11
CA GLU A 891 -36.06 22.87 14.13
C GLU A 891 -37.05 23.85 13.51
N ASN A 892 -38.33 23.45 13.41
CA ASN A 892 -39.38 24.19 12.69
C ASN A 892 -38.94 24.68 11.30
N GLY A 893 -38.03 23.93 10.65
CA GLY A 893 -37.40 24.26 9.39
C GLY A 893 -35.86 24.22 9.43
N TRP A 894 -35.23 24.60 8.32
CA TRP A 894 -33.78 24.62 8.19
C TRP A 894 -33.22 25.88 8.85
N THR A 895 -32.65 25.73 10.04
CA THR A 895 -32.13 26.87 10.81
C THR A 895 -30.76 27.35 10.30
N GLY A 896 -30.06 26.56 9.48
CA GLY A 896 -28.70 26.84 9.01
C GLY A 896 -27.62 26.77 10.10
N LYS A 897 -28.00 26.53 11.36
CA LYS A 897 -27.07 26.45 12.49
C LYS A 897 -26.30 25.13 12.48
N THR A 898 -24.99 25.21 12.71
CA THR A 898 -24.09 24.05 12.73
C THR A 898 -23.98 23.43 14.11
N LEU A 899 -23.99 22.11 14.18
CA LEU A 899 -23.73 21.32 15.39
C LEU A 899 -22.25 20.97 15.50
N LEU A 900 -21.64 21.37 16.62
CA LEU A 900 -20.22 21.17 16.89
C LEU A 900 -19.93 19.68 17.14
N LEU A 901 -18.78 19.17 16.73
CA LEU A 901 -18.36 17.82 17.11
C LEU A 901 -18.15 17.73 18.63
N ASP A 902 -18.62 16.65 19.26
CA ASP A 902 -18.55 16.42 20.72
C ASP A 902 -17.16 16.68 21.32
N ILE A 903 -16.10 16.32 20.59
CA ILE A 903 -14.71 16.54 21.03
C ILE A 903 -14.36 18.01 21.29
N TYR A 904 -15.05 18.94 20.64
CA TYR A 904 -14.90 20.38 20.85
C TYR A 904 -15.97 20.96 21.80
N GLN A 905 -17.01 20.19 22.16
CA GLN A 905 -18.06 20.64 23.08
C GLN A 905 -17.65 20.47 24.55
N ASN A 906 -16.88 19.44 24.86
CA ASN A 906 -16.63 18.98 26.24
C ASN A 906 -15.65 19.84 27.07
N SER A 907 -15.38 21.09 26.69
CA SER A 907 -14.41 21.94 27.42
C SER A 907 -14.85 23.39 27.57
N GLY A 908 -14.98 23.85 28.83
CA GLY A 908 -15.17 25.26 29.17
C GLY A 908 -13.93 26.14 28.91
N ASN A 909 -12.82 25.56 28.43
CA ASN A 909 -11.60 26.28 28.07
C ASN A 909 -11.48 26.53 26.56
N LEU A 910 -12.49 26.14 25.78
CA LEU A 910 -12.48 26.19 24.32
C LEU A 910 -13.60 27.10 23.80
N HIS A 911 -13.23 28.10 23.00
CA HIS A 911 -14.16 29.13 22.51
C HIS A 911 -13.96 29.37 21.03
N SER A 912 -15.03 29.22 20.22
CA SER A 912 -14.97 29.57 18.79
C SER A 912 -15.03 31.07 18.57
N LEU A 913 -14.33 31.58 17.55
CA LEU A 913 -14.36 33.00 17.16
C LEU A 913 -15.51 33.34 16.21
N ASP A 914 -15.83 32.43 15.28
CA ASP A 914 -16.53 32.78 14.03
C ASP A 914 -17.95 32.19 13.92
N TYR A 915 -18.39 31.37 14.88
CA TYR A 915 -19.64 30.61 14.75
C TYR A 915 -20.56 30.76 15.94
N ASP A 916 -21.80 31.14 15.65
CA ASP A 916 -22.95 30.77 16.48
C ASP A 916 -23.21 29.29 16.21
N TYR A 917 -22.89 28.45 17.19
CA TYR A 917 -23.12 27.01 17.13
C TYR A 917 -23.95 26.57 18.34
N GLU A 918 -24.65 25.47 18.17
CA GLU A 918 -25.43 24.84 19.24
C GLU A 918 -24.79 23.50 19.65
N ASN A 919 -25.03 23.11 20.91
CA ASN A 919 -24.61 21.83 21.46
C ASN A 919 -25.64 20.73 21.06
N THR A 920 -25.24 19.46 21.15
CA THR A 920 -25.87 18.31 20.46
C THR A 920 -27.25 17.83 20.98
N ASP A 921 -27.94 18.57 21.86
CA ASP A 921 -29.13 18.10 22.59
C ASP A 921 -30.45 18.03 21.75
N ILE A 922 -30.40 17.77 20.44
CA ILE A 922 -31.58 17.89 19.56
C ILE A 922 -31.86 16.62 18.74
N SER A 923 -33.15 16.27 18.63
CA SER A 923 -33.70 15.05 18.02
C SER A 923 -33.69 14.99 16.48
N GLN A 924 -33.59 16.12 15.76
CA GLN A 924 -33.55 16.16 14.29
C GLN A 924 -32.33 16.89 13.74
N THR A 925 -31.54 16.19 12.91
CA THR A 925 -30.29 16.71 12.34
C THR A 925 -30.09 16.30 10.88
N ALA A 926 -29.38 17.14 10.12
CA ALA A 926 -28.86 16.80 8.80
C ALA A 926 -27.35 16.55 8.86
N LEU A 927 -26.96 15.27 8.87
CA LEU A 927 -25.55 14.86 8.91
C LEU A 927 -24.81 15.28 7.65
N PHE A 928 -23.58 15.78 7.80
CA PHE A 928 -22.76 16.22 6.67
C PHE A 928 -22.41 15.10 5.70
N SER A 929 -22.33 13.85 6.17
CA SER A 929 -21.98 12.67 5.36
C SER A 929 -23.18 11.97 4.74
N LYS A 930 -24.42 12.32 5.11
CA LYS A 930 -25.63 11.69 4.57
C LYS A 930 -26.04 12.37 3.25
N PHE A 931 -26.16 11.58 2.19
CA PHE A 931 -26.69 12.02 0.91
C PHE A 931 -28.21 11.86 0.87
N TYR A 932 -28.91 12.90 0.40
CA TYR A 932 -30.35 12.94 0.22
C TYR A 932 -30.66 13.01 -1.27
N LYS A 933 -31.63 12.21 -1.74
CA LYS A 933 -32.07 12.23 -3.14
C LYS A 933 -32.98 13.43 -3.35
N ILE A 934 -32.70 14.25 -4.35
CA ILE A 934 -33.59 15.36 -4.73
C ILE A 934 -34.70 14.82 -5.64
N GLU A 935 -35.93 15.11 -5.26
CA GLU A 935 -37.15 14.85 -6.04
C GLU A 935 -37.52 16.11 -6.79
N PHE A 936 -37.91 15.92 -8.04
CA PHE A 936 -38.31 16.98 -8.96
C PHE A 936 -39.77 16.73 -9.37
N SER A 937 -40.47 17.78 -9.80
CA SER A 937 -41.79 17.63 -10.41
C SER A 937 -41.75 16.72 -11.65
N LYS A 938 -42.90 16.25 -12.12
CA LYS A 938 -42.98 15.36 -13.30
C LYS A 938 -42.36 16.01 -14.54
N GLU A 939 -42.65 17.28 -14.78
CA GLU A 939 -42.14 18.05 -15.93
C GLU A 939 -40.62 18.25 -15.86
N GLU A 940 -40.10 18.63 -14.68
CA GLU A 940 -38.67 18.76 -14.45
C GLU A 940 -37.95 17.43 -14.58
N THR A 941 -38.55 16.34 -14.06
CA THR A 941 -38.02 14.99 -14.20
C THR A 941 -37.91 14.60 -15.67
N GLN A 942 -38.91 14.88 -16.49
CA GLN A 942 -38.85 14.63 -17.94
C GLN A 942 -37.74 15.45 -18.61
N LYS A 943 -37.61 16.73 -18.28
CA LYS A 943 -36.54 17.61 -18.79
C LYS A 943 -35.15 17.13 -18.40
N ILE A 944 -34.95 16.73 -17.15
CA ILE A 944 -33.69 16.21 -16.61
C ILE A 944 -33.34 14.86 -17.26
N ASN A 945 -34.32 13.94 -17.37
CA ASN A 945 -34.16 12.64 -18.03
C ASN A 945 -33.84 12.79 -19.53
N SER A 946 -34.45 13.77 -20.23
CA SER A 946 -34.17 14.05 -21.65
C SER A 946 -32.70 14.43 -21.93
N LYS A 947 -31.98 14.87 -20.89
CA LYS A 947 -30.56 15.22 -20.92
C LYS A 947 -29.68 14.14 -20.31
N GLY A 948 -30.26 12.97 -20.04
CA GLY A 948 -29.53 11.79 -19.63
C GLY A 948 -29.11 11.74 -18.17
N ILE A 949 -29.83 12.46 -17.29
CA ILE A 949 -29.59 12.46 -15.85
C ILE A 949 -30.70 11.66 -15.20
N LYS A 950 -30.36 10.59 -14.49
CA LYS A 950 -31.32 9.71 -13.81
C LYS A 950 -31.69 10.21 -12.42
N SER A 951 -30.74 10.82 -11.70
CA SER A 951 -30.99 11.33 -10.35
C SER A 951 -29.88 12.26 -9.85
N LEU A 952 -30.23 13.10 -8.87
CA LEU A 952 -29.36 14.00 -8.15
C LEU A 952 -29.43 13.69 -6.66
N TYR A 953 -28.28 13.60 -5.99
CA TYR A 953 -28.18 13.51 -4.54
C TYR A 953 -27.27 14.61 -4.01
N VAL A 954 -27.64 15.14 -2.84
CA VAL A 954 -26.89 16.20 -2.17
C VAL A 954 -26.64 15.81 -0.73
N ALA A 955 -25.41 15.98 -0.27
CA ALA A 955 -25.07 15.94 1.15
C ALA A 955 -24.65 17.34 1.61
N PRO A 956 -24.96 17.75 2.85
CA PRO A 956 -24.54 19.04 3.37
C PRO A 956 -23.01 19.22 3.35
N GLY A 957 -22.23 18.14 3.50
CA GLY A 957 -20.78 18.07 3.31
C GLY A 957 -19.92 18.78 4.35
N SER A 958 -20.14 20.08 4.53
CA SER A 958 -19.44 20.95 5.47
C SER A 958 -20.30 22.16 5.87
N SER A 959 -19.80 22.99 6.78
CA SER A 959 -20.46 24.25 7.16
C SER A 959 -20.60 25.25 6.00
N SER A 960 -19.85 25.10 4.90
CA SER A 960 -19.80 26.08 3.80
C SER A 960 -20.00 25.51 2.40
N ARG A 961 -19.93 24.19 2.23
CA ARG A 961 -19.94 23.53 0.91
C ARG A 961 -20.63 22.17 0.95
N GLN A 962 -21.42 21.89 -0.08
CA GLN A 962 -22.15 20.64 -0.28
C GLN A 962 -21.34 19.62 -1.08
N TYR A 963 -21.64 18.35 -0.89
CA TYR A 963 -21.20 17.27 -1.78
C TYR A 963 -22.34 16.90 -2.71
N ILE A 964 -22.02 16.78 -4.00
CA ILE A 964 -22.99 16.50 -5.05
C ILE A 964 -22.68 15.15 -5.66
N ARG A 965 -23.72 14.34 -5.83
CA ARG A 965 -23.67 13.07 -6.54
C ARG A 965 -24.70 13.09 -7.66
N VAL A 966 -24.26 12.81 -8.88
CA VAL A 966 -25.12 12.77 -10.06
C VAL A 966 -25.04 11.38 -10.68
N ILE A 967 -26.19 10.81 -11.04
CA ILE A 967 -26.27 9.55 -11.80
C ILE A 967 -26.69 9.88 -13.22
N PHE A 968 -25.81 9.60 -14.18
CA PHE A 968 -26.04 9.76 -15.61
C PHE A 968 -26.46 8.45 -16.24
N ASP A 969 -27.19 8.49 -17.34
CA ASP A 969 -27.22 7.36 -18.27
C ASP A 969 -25.86 7.21 -18.96
N LYS A 970 -25.50 5.95 -19.24
CA LYS A 970 -24.16 5.61 -19.73
C LYS A 970 -23.89 6.15 -21.14
N GLN A 971 -24.88 6.19 -22.02
CA GLN A 971 -24.70 6.62 -23.41
C GLN A 971 -24.41 8.11 -23.47
N THR A 972 -25.21 8.89 -22.74
CA THR A 972 -25.06 10.34 -22.62
C THR A 972 -23.74 10.71 -21.95
N PHE A 973 -23.40 10.05 -20.84
CA PHE A 973 -22.09 10.26 -20.20
C PHE A 973 -20.93 10.00 -21.17
N SER A 974 -21.00 8.92 -21.96
CA SER A 974 -19.95 8.55 -22.94
C SER A 974 -19.85 9.55 -24.10
N LYS A 975 -20.97 10.05 -24.61
CA LYS A 975 -21.00 11.11 -25.64
C LYS A 975 -20.34 12.40 -25.13
N PHE A 976 -20.60 12.77 -23.88
CA PHE A 976 -20.12 14.03 -23.31
C PHE A 976 -18.60 14.10 -23.17
N ILE A 977 -17.98 13.03 -22.72
CA ILE A 977 -16.52 12.95 -22.57
C ILE A 977 -15.80 12.80 -23.92
N LYS A 978 -16.51 12.86 -25.06
CA LYS A 978 -16.00 12.66 -26.44
C LYS A 978 -15.14 11.41 -26.56
N PHE A 979 -15.60 10.32 -25.96
CA PHE A 979 -14.82 9.11 -25.81
C PHE A 979 -15.50 7.97 -26.56
N GLN A 980 -14.72 7.21 -27.33
CA GLN A 980 -15.22 6.06 -28.07
C GLN A 980 -15.53 4.92 -27.07
N SER A 981 -16.77 4.90 -26.59
CA SER A 981 -17.54 3.75 -26.10
C SER A 981 -17.02 2.83 -24.98
N LYS A 982 -15.80 2.96 -24.41
CA LYS A 982 -15.24 1.83 -23.63
C LYS A 982 -14.66 2.24 -22.27
N PHE A 983 -15.49 2.05 -21.24
CA PHE A 983 -15.17 2.25 -19.82
C PHE A 983 -13.81 1.70 -19.34
N TRP A 984 -13.32 0.64 -19.98
CA TRP A 984 -12.06 -0.04 -19.65
C TRP A 984 -10.79 0.80 -19.86
N GLU A 985 -10.90 1.89 -20.61
CA GLU A 985 -9.79 2.79 -20.94
C GLU A 985 -9.63 3.94 -19.92
N PHE A 986 -10.50 4.04 -18.92
CA PHE A 986 -10.37 5.08 -17.90
C PHE A 986 -9.29 4.75 -16.86
N ASP A 987 -8.44 5.73 -16.60
CA ASP A 987 -7.70 5.79 -15.35
C ASP A 987 -8.58 6.35 -14.22
N LEU A 988 -9.42 5.49 -13.64
CA LEU A 988 -10.52 5.83 -12.73
C LEU A 988 -10.07 6.33 -11.35
N ILE A 989 -8.79 6.23 -11.03
CA ILE A 989 -8.18 6.84 -9.84
C ILE A 989 -7.77 8.29 -10.12
N THR A 990 -7.55 8.65 -11.39
CA THR A 990 -7.22 10.02 -11.78
C THR A 990 -8.52 10.79 -12.02
N PRO A 991 -8.75 11.88 -11.28
CA PRO A 991 -9.97 12.66 -11.47
C PRO A 991 -10.06 13.24 -12.88
N LEU A 992 -11.30 13.42 -13.37
CA LEU A 992 -11.52 14.09 -14.65
C LEU A 992 -10.85 15.47 -14.62
N PRO A 993 -9.98 15.80 -15.60
CA PRO A 993 -9.29 17.08 -15.63
C PRO A 993 -10.27 18.24 -15.47
N LYS A 994 -9.91 19.19 -14.59
CA LYS A 994 -10.77 20.31 -14.18
C LYS A 994 -11.42 21.05 -15.36
N ASP A 995 -10.71 21.20 -16.46
CA ASP A 995 -11.21 21.91 -17.66
C ASP A 995 -12.28 21.10 -18.41
N LYS A 996 -12.10 19.78 -18.56
CA LYS A 996 -13.12 18.88 -19.16
C LYS A 996 -14.35 18.70 -18.24
N ALA A 997 -14.12 18.72 -16.93
CA ALA A 997 -15.14 18.62 -15.89
C ALA A 997 -16.02 19.89 -15.78
N LYS A 998 -15.42 21.06 -16.01
CA LYS A 998 -16.11 22.36 -15.93
C LYS A 998 -17.15 22.49 -17.05
N ASP A 999 -16.83 22.11 -18.28
CA ASP A 999 -17.78 22.15 -19.40
C ASP A 999 -18.93 21.15 -19.25
N LEU A 1000 -18.61 19.94 -18.75
CA LEU A 1000 -19.61 18.90 -18.42
C LEU A 1000 -20.63 19.43 -17.42
N ILE A 1001 -20.17 20.02 -16.31
CA ILE A 1001 -21.07 20.44 -15.24
C ILE A 1001 -21.73 21.77 -15.59
N GLU A 1002 -21.07 22.74 -16.23
CA GLU A 1002 -21.70 24.01 -16.60
C GLU A 1002 -22.84 23.88 -17.63
N SER A 1003 -22.72 22.97 -18.60
CA SER A 1003 -23.79 22.68 -19.56
C SER A 1003 -24.99 21.98 -18.91
N ILE A 1004 -24.75 21.20 -17.87
CA ILE A 1004 -25.75 20.37 -17.18
C ILE A 1004 -26.43 21.12 -16.03
N LEU A 1005 -25.70 21.96 -15.29
CA LEU A 1005 -26.24 22.73 -14.16
C LEU A 1005 -27.39 23.65 -14.57
N LYS A 1006 -27.38 24.17 -15.80
CA LYS A 1006 -28.45 25.03 -16.33
C LYS A 1006 -29.80 24.32 -16.48
N ILE A 1007 -29.81 22.98 -16.51
CA ILE A 1007 -31.03 22.19 -16.67
C ILE A 1007 -31.86 22.19 -15.38
N PHE A 1008 -31.19 22.21 -14.23
CA PHE A 1008 -31.85 22.22 -12.93
C PHE A 1008 -32.51 23.58 -12.66
N PRO A 1009 -33.65 23.58 -11.94
CA PRO A 1009 -34.31 24.78 -11.41
C PRO A 1009 -33.31 25.66 -10.66
N GLU A 1010 -33.47 26.98 -10.72
CA GLU A 1010 -32.47 27.93 -10.21
C GLU A 1010 -32.23 27.82 -8.70
N ASP A 1011 -33.29 27.53 -7.95
CA ASP A 1011 -33.33 27.29 -6.50
C ASP A 1011 -32.72 25.94 -6.09
N LEU A 1012 -32.78 24.92 -6.96
CA LEU A 1012 -32.20 23.59 -6.76
C LEU A 1012 -30.98 23.30 -7.64
N ARG A 1013 -30.38 24.34 -8.23
CA ARG A 1013 -29.21 24.22 -9.09
C ARG A 1013 -27.94 23.97 -8.28
N PRO A 1014 -27.25 22.83 -8.44
CA PRO A 1014 -25.97 22.62 -7.76
C PRO A 1014 -24.93 23.68 -8.17
N LYS A 1015 -24.02 24.05 -7.26
CA LYS A 1015 -22.89 24.92 -7.63
C LYS A 1015 -21.83 24.14 -8.42
N LYS A 1016 -20.98 24.89 -9.13
CA LYS A 1016 -19.87 24.35 -9.92
C LYS A 1016 -18.90 23.54 -9.04
N PRO A 1017 -18.18 22.57 -9.60
CA PRO A 1017 -17.20 21.78 -8.85
C PRO A 1017 -16.03 22.65 -8.44
N ARG A 1018 -15.65 22.57 -7.16
CA ARG A 1018 -14.45 23.21 -6.64
C ARG A 1018 -13.19 22.47 -7.02
N ASN A 1019 -13.28 21.15 -6.89
CA ASN A 1019 -12.24 20.18 -7.16
C ASN A 1019 -12.69 19.25 -8.28
N ASP A 1020 -11.75 18.47 -8.75
CA ASP A 1020 -11.84 17.18 -9.40
C ASP A 1020 -13.12 16.35 -9.14
N ILE A 1021 -13.66 15.75 -10.21
CA ILE A 1021 -14.82 14.87 -10.20
C ILE A 1021 -14.35 13.41 -10.10
N HIS A 1022 -15.00 12.63 -9.25
CA HIS A 1022 -14.70 11.21 -9.04
C HIS A 1022 -15.82 10.31 -9.53
N ILE A 1023 -15.50 9.27 -10.29
CA ILE A 1023 -16.43 8.20 -10.66
C ILE A 1023 -16.50 7.21 -9.49
N GLN A 1024 -17.72 6.89 -9.04
CA GLN A 1024 -17.94 5.99 -7.89
C GLN A 1024 -18.52 4.64 -8.29
N ASN A 1025 -19.35 4.60 -9.32
CA ASN A 1025 -20.00 3.37 -9.77
C ASN A 1025 -20.29 3.46 -11.27
N ILE A 1026 -20.05 2.37 -11.99
CA ILE A 1026 -20.45 2.19 -13.38
C ILE A 1026 -21.26 0.92 -13.47
N SER A 1027 -22.53 1.07 -13.84
CA SER A 1027 -23.45 -0.05 -14.08
C SER A 1027 -23.59 -0.32 -15.58
N HIS A 1028 -24.42 -1.32 -15.90
CA HIS A 1028 -24.81 -1.62 -17.28
C HIS A 1028 -25.34 -0.38 -18.02
N ASP A 1029 -26.15 0.45 -17.34
CA ASP A 1029 -26.96 1.52 -17.94
C ASP A 1029 -26.71 2.91 -17.33
N SER A 1030 -25.84 3.05 -16.32
CA SER A 1030 -25.62 4.31 -15.62
C SER A 1030 -24.19 4.52 -15.13
N VAL A 1031 -23.84 5.78 -14.88
CA VAL A 1031 -22.57 6.20 -14.31
C VAL A 1031 -22.84 7.17 -13.15
N GLN A 1032 -22.31 6.85 -11.98
CA GLN A 1032 -22.37 7.70 -10.79
C GLN A 1032 -21.08 8.50 -10.64
N VAL A 1033 -21.21 9.82 -10.53
CA VAL A 1033 -20.10 10.73 -10.24
C VAL A 1033 -20.34 11.54 -8.98
N GLU A 1034 -19.25 11.92 -8.31
CA GLU A 1034 -19.27 12.73 -7.09
C GLU A 1034 -18.26 13.88 -7.15
N TYR A 1035 -18.64 15.04 -6.61
CA TYR A 1035 -17.75 16.20 -6.49
C TYR A 1035 -18.12 17.11 -5.31
N ILE A 1036 -17.18 17.98 -4.92
CA ILE A 1036 -17.40 19.02 -3.90
C ILE A 1036 -17.80 20.33 -4.59
N ALA A 1037 -18.95 20.89 -4.23
CA ALA A 1037 -19.44 22.14 -4.78
C ALA A 1037 -18.66 23.36 -4.25
N ASP A 1038 -18.52 24.41 -5.06
CA ASP A 1038 -17.75 25.62 -4.67
C ASP A 1038 -18.43 26.47 -3.59
N GLY A 1039 -19.74 26.29 -3.40
CA GLY A 1039 -20.54 26.89 -2.34
C GLY A 1039 -21.80 26.09 -2.05
N LYS A 1040 -22.72 26.68 -1.29
CA LYS A 1040 -24.05 26.10 -1.03
C LYS A 1040 -25.09 26.65 -2.00
N THR A 1041 -26.06 25.81 -2.33
CA THR A 1041 -27.34 26.23 -2.91
C THR A 1041 -28.38 26.24 -1.80
N GLN A 1042 -29.06 27.38 -1.61
CA GLN A 1042 -29.97 27.60 -0.48
C GLN A 1042 -31.21 26.70 -0.53
N GLY A 1043 -31.77 26.44 -1.72
CA GLY A 1043 -32.97 25.61 -1.87
C GLY A 1043 -32.83 24.16 -1.38
N PHE A 1044 -31.61 23.60 -1.38
CA PHE A 1044 -31.39 22.26 -0.80
C PHE A 1044 -31.59 22.22 0.72
N GLY A 1045 -31.43 23.36 1.41
CA GLY A 1045 -31.73 23.46 2.85
C GLY A 1045 -33.18 23.08 3.15
N GLN A 1046 -34.12 23.58 2.34
CA GLN A 1046 -35.54 23.29 2.46
C GLN A 1046 -35.83 21.79 2.21
N TYR A 1047 -35.12 21.21 1.26
CA TYR A 1047 -35.29 19.81 0.88
C TYR A 1047 -34.84 18.84 2.00
N PHE A 1048 -33.81 19.18 2.78
CA PHE A 1048 -33.38 18.35 3.91
C PHE A 1048 -34.41 18.29 5.05
N ILE A 1049 -35.29 19.28 5.15
CA ILE A 1049 -36.38 19.32 6.14
C ILE A 1049 -37.45 18.30 5.75
N ASN A 1050 -37.85 18.25 4.47
CA ASN A 1050 -38.98 17.44 4.02
C ASN A 1050 -38.72 15.92 4.03
N GLN A 1051 -37.47 15.48 4.24
CA GLN A 1051 -37.02 14.08 4.15
C GLN A 1051 -36.57 13.48 5.48
N ASN A 1052 -36.53 14.28 6.56
CA ASN A 1052 -36.18 13.89 7.93
C ASN A 1052 -37.41 14.06 8.82
#